data_AF-A0A8W8J1L0-F1
#
_entry.id   AF-A0A8W8J1L0-F1
#
_cell.length_a   1.000
_cell.length_b   1.000
_cell.length_c   1.000
_cell.angle_alpha   90.00
_cell.angle_beta   90.00
_cell.angle_gamma   90.00
#
_symmetry.space_group_name_H-M   'P 1'
#
loop_
_entity.id
_entity.type
_entity.pdbx_description
1 polymer ?
#
loop_
_entity_poly.entity_id
_entity_poly.type
_entity_poly.pdbx_seq_one_letter_code
_entity_poly.pdbx_strand_id
1 'polypeptide(L)'
;MSLSHGQLLVHCIRVLDSYNSDTQSVEEHVNKYLKNNQIYDDSDQTFIVEVFSECVRYSNLMQVVLDGFYAKDGKKTLRSEQNLYTVVCYLALFRLDELGMAHFRKFVSSQDINRMYRFLNFFLDEKNLLTWIQDGWEKYYEHVFVETNMISSIQRWMPELQEMIGQMKDKIANRLKPKRKNLPTTEMKPFNITQPRPRSIPIPEPIPKLKKHKPVPKTLYSEPKEFSQIKKSKESNRRIAEERLMEASGIKFACANPAKSEKTIEILNNIVSEEEAKLEFERHRANPPPSFLSREVPIKMNTATILREGNLYRKKEAEEIKKWENLEAGAKDASDFLKWQTEMRQQDLEDELAEIERRRLQGKLSHEEAILARQDLIQENKQKVKSMKEETEKMMQDYLQKKFSEEKEMRQLVEDTMQGHKNAKEATKKLREYKRKIVQEVNEESKELMKQALEEAEEEMRRRMELIHQIRAMEAVPIIRQKFVDLTATSGHGLLSEMSIAELRERLSLFRIAEKETEEQRRDDILASKQAKDQMLLETLETISKHRLEQTKSAAVRFECKKKGLIPKKPEIKDSKLLELEKKLEERKAQRKREQEKLKVVPSKQSVNQTRSLINQKKALEESRWRELEMTQERAARLMGDGVMKSQSASRLASASAILAS
;
A
#
# COMPACT_ATOMS: atom_id res chain seq x y z
N MET A 1 -16.83 -38.54 -2.35
CA MET A 1 -16.44 -37.28 -1.67
C MET A 1 -17.58 -36.33 -1.93
N SER A 2 -18.36 -36.01 -0.90
CA SER A 2 -19.52 -35.13 -1.01
C SER A 2 -19.13 -33.76 -1.60
N LEU A 3 -19.92 -33.28 -2.54
CA LEU A 3 -19.76 -31.99 -3.20
C LEU A 3 -19.96 -30.84 -2.21
N SER A 4 -19.25 -29.73 -2.43
CA SER A 4 -19.54 -28.50 -1.69
C SER A 4 -20.89 -27.91 -2.13
N HIS A 5 -21.53 -27.13 -1.26
CA HIS A 5 -22.85 -26.55 -1.54
C HIS A 5 -22.85 -25.66 -2.80
N GLY A 6 -21.73 -24.98 -3.09
CA GLY A 6 -21.57 -24.24 -4.33
C GLY A 6 -21.47 -25.13 -5.58
N GLN A 7 -20.85 -26.31 -5.48
CA GLN A 7 -20.80 -27.28 -6.58
C GLN A 7 -22.17 -27.93 -6.81
N LEU A 8 -22.87 -28.34 -5.74
CA LEU A 8 -24.25 -28.86 -5.83
C LEU A 8 -25.18 -27.88 -6.54
N LEU A 9 -25.14 -26.60 -6.18
CA LEU A 9 -25.95 -25.57 -6.83
C LEU A 9 -25.59 -25.41 -8.32
N VAL A 10 -24.30 -25.39 -8.65
CA VAL A 10 -23.82 -25.32 -10.04
C VAL A 10 -24.24 -26.55 -10.85
N HIS A 11 -24.29 -27.75 -10.26
CA HIS A 11 -24.84 -28.92 -10.93
C HIS A 11 -26.35 -28.78 -11.16
N CYS A 12 -27.14 -28.45 -10.15
CA CYS A 12 -28.60 -28.23 -10.29
C CYS A 12 -28.94 -27.24 -11.42
N ILE A 13 -28.22 -26.12 -11.48
CA ILE A 13 -28.36 -25.10 -12.55
C ILE A 13 -28.02 -25.70 -13.91
N ARG A 14 -26.89 -26.41 -14.05
CA ARG A 14 -26.46 -27.02 -15.32
C ARG A 14 -27.38 -28.14 -15.81
N VAL A 15 -28.07 -28.86 -14.92
CA VAL A 15 -29.09 -29.84 -15.33
C VAL A 15 -30.27 -29.10 -15.98
N LEU A 16 -30.75 -28.00 -15.37
CA LEU A 16 -31.79 -27.13 -15.94
C LEU A 16 -31.35 -26.46 -17.25
N ASP A 17 -30.13 -25.92 -17.32
CA ASP A 17 -29.57 -25.26 -18.52
C ASP A 17 -29.48 -26.18 -19.75
N SER A 18 -29.43 -27.50 -19.51
CA SER A 18 -29.33 -28.51 -20.56
C SER A 18 -30.63 -29.29 -20.80
N TYR A 19 -31.69 -28.98 -20.07
CA TYR A 19 -32.98 -29.65 -20.19
C TYR A 19 -33.87 -28.98 -21.24
N ASN A 20 -34.51 -29.80 -22.08
CA ASN A 20 -35.50 -29.35 -23.07
C ASN A 20 -36.73 -30.26 -22.96
N SER A 21 -37.84 -29.69 -22.46
CA SER A 21 -39.13 -30.36 -22.22
C SER A 21 -39.61 -31.22 -23.39
N ASP A 22 -39.40 -30.71 -24.60
CA ASP A 22 -40.02 -31.24 -25.82
C ASP A 22 -39.25 -32.45 -26.39
N THR A 23 -38.15 -32.87 -25.76
CA THR A 23 -37.18 -33.82 -26.35
C THR A 23 -36.68 -34.93 -25.43
N GLN A 24 -36.74 -34.76 -24.11
CA GLN A 24 -36.21 -35.73 -23.13
C GLN A 24 -37.10 -35.78 -21.89
N SER A 25 -37.33 -36.97 -21.34
CA SER A 25 -38.00 -37.09 -20.05
C SER A 25 -37.12 -36.56 -18.91
N VAL A 26 -37.76 -36.16 -17.81
CA VAL A 26 -37.10 -35.61 -16.61
C VAL A 26 -36.07 -36.60 -16.07
N GLU A 27 -36.47 -37.87 -15.90
CA GLU A 27 -35.62 -38.91 -15.30
C GLU A 27 -34.45 -39.33 -16.19
N GLU A 28 -34.66 -39.52 -17.50
CA GLU A 28 -33.59 -39.90 -18.43
C GLU A 28 -32.52 -38.82 -18.52
N HIS A 29 -32.92 -37.54 -18.55
CA HIS A 29 -32.01 -36.41 -18.61
C HIS A 29 -31.11 -36.32 -17.37
N VAL A 30 -31.66 -36.42 -16.16
CA VAL A 30 -30.82 -36.39 -14.93
C VAL A 30 -29.91 -37.62 -14.87
N ASN A 31 -30.43 -38.82 -15.13
CA ASN A 31 -29.62 -40.04 -15.08
C ASN A 31 -28.46 -40.02 -16.09
N LYS A 32 -28.67 -39.41 -17.27
CA LYS A 32 -27.63 -39.15 -18.28
C LYS A 32 -26.64 -38.08 -17.82
N TYR A 33 -27.13 -36.99 -17.21
CA TYR A 33 -26.28 -35.93 -16.66
C TYR A 33 -25.36 -36.43 -15.54
N LEU A 34 -25.89 -37.17 -14.55
CA LEU A 34 -25.14 -37.69 -13.40
C LEU A 34 -24.00 -38.62 -13.87
N LYS A 35 -24.30 -39.53 -14.81
CA LYS A 35 -23.31 -40.43 -15.44
C LYS A 35 -22.23 -39.64 -16.19
N ASN A 36 -22.62 -38.64 -16.98
CA ASN A 36 -21.68 -37.80 -17.74
C ASN A 36 -20.76 -36.95 -16.83
N ASN A 37 -21.26 -36.49 -15.67
CA ASN A 37 -20.51 -35.63 -14.75
C ASN A 37 -19.80 -36.42 -13.63
N GLN A 38 -19.88 -37.76 -13.62
CA GLN A 38 -19.18 -38.63 -12.67
C GLN A 38 -19.50 -38.34 -11.19
N ILE A 39 -20.77 -38.02 -10.90
CA ILE A 39 -21.26 -37.82 -9.53
C ILE A 39 -21.65 -39.19 -8.96
N TYR A 40 -20.85 -39.72 -8.03
CA TYR A 40 -20.99 -41.08 -7.46
C TYR A 40 -21.38 -41.11 -5.97
N ASP A 41 -21.76 -39.97 -5.40
CA ASP A 41 -22.18 -39.87 -3.99
C ASP A 41 -23.71 -39.88 -3.93
N ASP A 42 -24.31 -40.91 -3.34
CA ASP A 42 -25.76 -41.15 -3.40
C ASP A 42 -26.56 -39.96 -2.84
N SER A 43 -26.07 -39.33 -1.77
CA SER A 43 -26.66 -38.12 -1.16
C SER A 43 -26.61 -36.90 -2.07
N ASP A 44 -25.53 -36.72 -2.84
CA ASP A 44 -25.45 -35.65 -3.83
C ASP A 44 -26.36 -35.95 -5.04
N GLN A 45 -26.46 -37.23 -5.45
CA GLN A 45 -27.35 -37.64 -6.54
C GLN A 45 -28.82 -37.40 -6.20
N THR A 46 -29.33 -37.88 -5.05
CA THR A 46 -30.74 -37.68 -4.66
C THR A 46 -31.08 -36.21 -4.54
N PHE A 47 -30.21 -35.41 -3.92
CA PHE A 47 -30.41 -33.96 -3.83
C PHE A 47 -30.52 -33.29 -5.22
N ILE A 48 -29.67 -33.67 -6.19
CA ILE A 48 -29.73 -33.12 -7.56
C ILE A 48 -31.00 -33.58 -8.29
N VAL A 49 -31.40 -34.86 -8.13
CA VAL A 49 -32.63 -35.42 -8.74
C VAL A 49 -33.88 -34.72 -8.18
N GLU A 50 -34.01 -34.62 -6.86
CA GLU A 50 -35.13 -33.97 -6.18
C GLU A 50 -35.22 -32.48 -6.56
N VAL A 51 -34.11 -31.73 -6.45
CA VAL A 51 -34.09 -30.30 -6.76
C VAL A 51 -34.43 -30.04 -8.23
N PHE A 52 -33.91 -30.85 -9.17
CA PHE A 52 -34.23 -30.67 -10.59
C PHE A 52 -35.68 -31.02 -10.91
N SER A 53 -36.15 -32.20 -10.49
CA SER A 53 -37.50 -32.69 -10.84
C SER A 53 -38.59 -31.78 -10.28
N GLU A 54 -38.45 -31.32 -9.03
CA GLU A 54 -39.40 -30.39 -8.42
C GLU A 54 -39.26 -28.96 -8.96
N CYS A 55 -38.07 -28.51 -9.40
CA CYS A 55 -37.92 -27.25 -10.16
C CYS A 55 -38.66 -27.29 -11.51
N VAL A 56 -38.68 -28.44 -12.19
CA VAL A 56 -39.45 -28.63 -13.44
C VAL A 56 -40.95 -28.67 -13.14
N ARG A 57 -41.39 -29.40 -12.11
CA ARG A 57 -42.80 -29.52 -11.69
C ARG A 57 -43.40 -28.19 -11.24
N TYR A 58 -42.68 -27.42 -10.41
CA TYR A 58 -43.12 -26.12 -9.90
C TYR A 58 -42.68 -24.93 -10.77
N SER A 59 -42.23 -25.19 -12.01
CA SER A 59 -41.75 -24.17 -12.95
C SER A 59 -42.70 -22.97 -13.11
N ASN A 60 -44.02 -23.20 -13.18
CA ASN A 60 -45.02 -22.13 -13.24
C ASN A 60 -45.00 -21.19 -12.02
N LEU A 61 -44.84 -21.73 -10.80
CA LEU A 61 -44.74 -20.93 -9.56
C LEU A 61 -43.46 -20.08 -9.55
N MET A 62 -42.36 -20.65 -10.06
CA MET A 62 -41.09 -19.93 -10.18
C MET A 62 -41.16 -18.83 -11.24
N GLN A 63 -41.81 -19.08 -12.38
CA GLN A 63 -41.99 -18.08 -13.45
C GLN A 63 -42.73 -16.83 -12.97
N VAL A 64 -43.78 -16.97 -12.14
CA VAL A 64 -44.49 -15.83 -11.52
C VAL A 64 -43.51 -14.90 -10.79
N VAL A 65 -42.66 -15.46 -9.91
CA VAL A 65 -41.66 -14.70 -9.15
C VAL A 65 -40.61 -14.09 -10.08
N LEU A 66 -40.11 -14.88 -11.04
CA LEU A 66 -39.00 -14.50 -11.91
C LEU A 66 -39.38 -13.38 -12.89
N ASP A 67 -40.53 -13.46 -13.55
CA ASP A 67 -40.91 -12.42 -14.52
C ASP A 67 -41.32 -11.13 -13.81
N GLY A 68 -41.92 -11.20 -12.61
CA GLY A 68 -42.07 -10.03 -11.74
C GLY A 68 -40.73 -9.42 -11.31
N PHE A 69 -39.72 -10.25 -10.99
CA PHE A 69 -38.36 -9.80 -10.68
C PHE A 69 -37.74 -9.07 -11.87
N TYR A 70 -37.69 -9.70 -13.05
CA TYR A 70 -37.14 -9.08 -14.26
C TYR A 70 -37.93 -7.82 -14.70
N ALA A 71 -39.24 -7.74 -14.41
CA ALA A 71 -40.07 -6.56 -14.67
C ALA A 71 -39.81 -5.37 -13.73
N LYS A 72 -39.48 -5.60 -12.45
CA LYS A 72 -39.13 -4.52 -11.49
C LYS A 72 -37.62 -4.27 -11.43
N ASP A 73 -36.87 -5.13 -10.72
CA ASP A 73 -35.48 -4.91 -10.31
C ASP A 73 -34.43 -5.66 -11.15
N GLY A 74 -34.82 -6.79 -11.78
CA GLY A 74 -33.96 -7.67 -12.57
C GLY A 74 -33.54 -7.13 -13.93
N LYS A 75 -33.86 -5.87 -14.26
CA LYS A 75 -33.45 -5.19 -15.52
C LYS A 75 -31.92 -5.07 -15.71
N LYS A 76 -31.14 -5.40 -14.68
CA LYS A 76 -29.66 -5.40 -14.67
C LYS A 76 -29.05 -6.77 -14.33
N THR A 77 -29.85 -7.84 -14.30
CA THR A 77 -29.40 -9.24 -14.17
C THR A 77 -29.55 -9.96 -15.50
N LEU A 78 -28.69 -10.93 -15.78
CA LEU A 78 -28.64 -11.58 -17.09
C LEU A 78 -29.75 -12.65 -17.18
N ARG A 79 -30.38 -12.85 -18.36
CA ARG A 79 -31.45 -13.88 -18.47
C ARG A 79 -30.90 -15.31 -18.41
N SER A 80 -29.60 -15.52 -18.71
CA SER A 80 -28.90 -16.79 -18.44
C SER A 80 -28.71 -17.10 -16.94
N GLU A 81 -29.02 -16.17 -16.04
CA GLU A 81 -29.07 -16.42 -14.59
C GLU A 81 -30.46 -16.87 -14.12
N GLN A 82 -31.46 -16.96 -15.02
CA GLN A 82 -32.83 -17.32 -14.66
C GLN A 82 -32.87 -18.65 -13.90
N ASN A 83 -32.13 -19.68 -14.34
CA ASN A 83 -32.10 -20.99 -13.68
C ASN A 83 -31.42 -20.98 -12.29
N LEU A 84 -30.45 -20.08 -12.06
CA LEU A 84 -29.91 -19.82 -10.72
C LEU A 84 -31.00 -19.26 -9.79
N TYR A 85 -31.76 -18.27 -10.26
CA TYR A 85 -32.86 -17.70 -9.48
C TYR A 85 -34.01 -18.70 -9.31
N THR A 86 -34.30 -19.57 -10.29
CA THR A 86 -35.26 -20.69 -10.19
C THR A 86 -34.90 -21.64 -9.04
N VAL A 87 -33.67 -22.15 -9.02
CA VAL A 87 -33.22 -23.09 -7.97
C VAL A 87 -33.19 -22.42 -6.60
N VAL A 88 -32.72 -21.17 -6.51
CA VAL A 88 -32.73 -20.43 -5.23
C VAL A 88 -34.16 -20.15 -4.74
N CYS A 89 -35.11 -19.89 -5.64
CA CYS A 89 -36.53 -19.73 -5.30
C CYS A 89 -37.15 -21.04 -4.79
N TYR A 90 -36.93 -22.15 -5.51
CA TYR A 90 -37.36 -23.49 -5.07
C TYR A 90 -36.79 -23.87 -3.69
N LEU A 91 -35.49 -23.67 -3.48
CA LEU A 91 -34.83 -23.92 -2.20
C LEU A 91 -35.36 -23.02 -1.07
N ALA A 92 -35.79 -21.80 -1.40
CA ALA A 92 -36.40 -20.86 -0.46
C ALA A 92 -37.88 -21.17 -0.14
N LEU A 93 -38.60 -21.82 -1.05
CA LEU A 93 -40.03 -22.15 -0.90
C LEU A 93 -40.24 -23.49 -0.18
N PHE A 94 -39.66 -24.56 -0.71
CA PHE A 94 -40.03 -25.94 -0.31
C PHE A 94 -38.97 -26.63 0.54
N ARG A 95 -37.71 -26.18 0.50
CA ARG A 95 -36.59 -26.88 1.16
C ARG A 95 -36.01 -26.16 2.37
N LEU A 96 -36.50 -24.98 2.77
CA LEU A 96 -35.96 -24.27 3.96
C LEU A 96 -36.13 -25.06 5.26
N ASP A 97 -37.28 -25.71 5.47
CA ASP A 97 -37.52 -26.48 6.69
C ASP A 97 -36.71 -27.79 6.74
N GLU A 98 -36.51 -28.46 5.61
CA GLU A 98 -35.70 -29.69 5.52
C GLU A 98 -34.20 -29.40 5.60
N LEU A 99 -33.74 -28.35 4.93
CA LEU A 99 -32.31 -28.00 4.79
C LEU A 99 -31.80 -27.16 5.96
N GLY A 100 -32.67 -26.34 6.55
CA GLY A 100 -32.35 -25.37 7.60
C GLY A 100 -31.55 -24.17 7.11
N MET A 101 -31.79 -23.01 7.75
CA MET A 101 -31.17 -21.74 7.37
C MET A 101 -29.63 -21.77 7.37
N ALA A 102 -29.01 -22.59 8.20
CA ALA A 102 -27.55 -22.74 8.26
C ALA A 102 -26.93 -23.31 6.98
N HIS A 103 -27.66 -24.14 6.22
CA HIS A 103 -27.21 -24.66 4.93
C HIS A 103 -27.67 -23.78 3.77
N PHE A 104 -28.87 -23.19 3.84
CA PHE A 104 -29.30 -22.17 2.87
C PHE A 104 -28.32 -20.98 2.82
N ARG A 105 -27.83 -20.48 3.98
CA ARG A 105 -26.78 -19.45 4.04
C ARG A 105 -25.49 -19.86 3.33
N LYS A 106 -25.14 -21.15 3.26
CA LYS A 106 -23.95 -21.65 2.52
C LYS A 106 -24.18 -21.61 1.01
N PHE A 107 -25.36 -22.02 0.53
CA PHE A 107 -25.74 -21.92 -0.88
C PHE A 107 -25.75 -20.46 -1.35
N VAL A 108 -26.43 -19.56 -0.62
CA VAL A 108 -26.46 -18.12 -0.94
C VAL A 108 -25.06 -17.49 -0.91
N SER A 109 -24.22 -17.88 0.06
CA SER A 109 -22.84 -17.36 0.17
C SER A 109 -21.86 -17.94 -0.87
N SER A 110 -22.25 -18.94 -1.66
CA SER A 110 -21.41 -19.47 -2.73
C SER A 110 -21.50 -18.64 -4.02
N GLN A 111 -22.43 -17.69 -4.09
CA GLN A 111 -22.76 -16.90 -5.28
C GLN A 111 -22.44 -15.41 -5.06
N ASP A 112 -22.56 -14.61 -6.12
CA ASP A 112 -22.30 -13.17 -6.05
C ASP A 112 -23.30 -12.47 -5.11
N ILE A 113 -22.75 -11.81 -4.08
CA ILE A 113 -23.51 -11.16 -3.01
C ILE A 113 -24.49 -10.11 -3.56
N ASN A 114 -24.13 -9.38 -4.62
CA ASN A 114 -25.00 -8.35 -5.21
C ASN A 114 -26.18 -8.96 -5.97
N ARG A 115 -25.95 -10.09 -6.66
CA ARG A 115 -26.99 -10.80 -7.43
C ARG A 115 -28.00 -11.44 -6.47
N MET A 116 -27.49 -12.19 -5.49
CA MET A 116 -28.32 -12.82 -4.46
C MET A 116 -29.06 -11.79 -3.61
N TYR A 117 -28.41 -10.68 -3.21
CA TYR A 117 -29.07 -9.61 -2.46
C TYR A 117 -30.24 -9.01 -3.24
N ARG A 118 -30.07 -8.69 -4.53
CA ARG A 118 -31.16 -8.13 -5.35
C ARG A 118 -32.35 -9.07 -5.47
N PHE A 119 -32.10 -10.35 -5.77
CA PHE A 119 -33.18 -11.32 -5.92
C PHE A 119 -33.91 -11.59 -4.59
N LEU A 120 -33.17 -11.85 -3.52
CA LEU A 120 -33.76 -12.16 -2.21
C LEU A 120 -34.46 -10.95 -1.57
N ASN A 121 -33.91 -9.73 -1.71
CA ASN A 121 -34.58 -8.50 -1.24
C ASN A 121 -35.85 -8.19 -2.06
N PHE A 122 -35.97 -8.68 -3.30
CA PHE A 122 -37.21 -8.54 -4.08
C PHE A 122 -38.25 -9.60 -3.68
N PHE A 123 -37.82 -10.87 -3.65
CA PHE A 123 -38.70 -12.03 -3.41
C PHE A 123 -39.23 -12.08 -1.98
N LEU A 124 -38.39 -11.72 -1.01
CA LEU A 124 -38.71 -11.74 0.42
C LEU A 124 -39.10 -10.34 0.94
N ASP A 125 -39.46 -9.42 0.04
CA ASP A 125 -40.26 -8.24 0.41
C ASP A 125 -41.70 -8.70 0.67
N GLU A 126 -42.08 -8.66 1.94
CA GLU A 126 -43.42 -9.00 2.46
C GLU A 126 -44.55 -8.38 1.62
N LYS A 127 -44.35 -7.17 1.07
CA LYS A 127 -45.34 -6.49 0.23
C LYS A 127 -45.48 -7.08 -1.17
N ASN A 128 -44.42 -7.66 -1.73
CA ASN A 128 -44.51 -8.39 -3.00
C ASN A 128 -45.10 -9.78 -2.77
N LEU A 129 -44.67 -10.46 -1.69
CA LEU A 129 -45.07 -11.82 -1.36
C LEU A 129 -46.58 -11.91 -1.09
N LEU A 130 -47.11 -11.08 -0.17
CA LEU A 130 -48.51 -11.08 0.26
C LEU A 130 -49.45 -10.27 -0.64
N THR A 131 -49.05 -10.00 -1.88
CA THR A 131 -49.93 -9.40 -2.91
C THR A 131 -49.81 -10.18 -4.22
N TRP A 132 -49.27 -9.56 -5.26
CA TRP A 132 -49.28 -10.09 -6.63
C TRP A 132 -48.52 -11.42 -6.83
N ILE A 133 -47.62 -11.81 -5.91
CA ILE A 133 -46.99 -13.14 -5.91
C ILE A 133 -48.00 -14.19 -5.45
N GLN A 134 -48.63 -13.99 -4.28
CA GLN A 134 -49.73 -14.82 -3.79
C GLN A 134 -50.89 -14.89 -4.82
N ASP A 135 -51.38 -13.74 -5.30
CA ASP A 135 -52.40 -13.67 -6.37
C ASP A 135 -51.96 -14.39 -7.66
N GLY A 136 -50.65 -14.55 -7.87
CA GLY A 136 -50.04 -15.24 -9.01
C GLY A 136 -49.94 -16.75 -8.82
N TRP A 137 -49.68 -17.21 -7.60
CA TRP A 137 -49.64 -18.62 -7.23
C TRP A 137 -51.03 -19.26 -7.09
N GLU A 138 -52.00 -18.51 -6.57
CA GLU A 138 -53.41 -18.94 -6.42
C GLU A 138 -54.13 -19.22 -7.76
N LYS A 139 -53.54 -18.78 -8.88
CA LYS A 139 -53.99 -19.12 -10.25
C LYS A 139 -53.60 -20.54 -10.69
N TYR A 140 -52.65 -21.17 -10.01
CA TYR A 140 -52.09 -22.47 -10.35
C TYR A 140 -52.29 -23.52 -9.25
N TYR A 141 -52.39 -23.10 -7.99
CA TYR A 141 -52.54 -23.96 -6.80
C TYR A 141 -53.62 -23.40 -5.88
N GLU A 142 -54.27 -24.28 -5.12
CA GLU A 142 -55.32 -23.90 -4.17
C GLU A 142 -54.79 -22.97 -3.07
N HIS A 143 -55.57 -21.94 -2.71
CA HIS A 143 -55.25 -20.94 -1.68
C HIS A 143 -54.74 -21.58 -0.38
N VAL A 144 -55.38 -22.66 0.10
CA VAL A 144 -54.96 -23.38 1.31
C VAL A 144 -53.53 -23.94 1.19
N PHE A 145 -53.17 -24.50 0.03
CA PHE A 145 -51.82 -25.01 -0.23
C PHE A 145 -50.80 -23.86 -0.32
N VAL A 146 -51.17 -22.75 -0.95
CA VAL A 146 -50.32 -21.55 -1.07
C VAL A 146 -50.03 -20.95 0.31
N GLU A 147 -51.06 -20.75 1.13
CA GLU A 147 -50.94 -20.15 2.46
C GLU A 147 -50.16 -21.08 3.42
N THR A 148 -50.57 -22.35 3.54
CA THR A 148 -49.96 -23.27 4.51
C THR A 148 -48.53 -23.69 4.14
N ASN A 149 -48.27 -24.08 2.90
CA ASN A 149 -47.02 -24.76 2.55
C ASN A 149 -45.94 -23.84 1.96
N MET A 150 -46.30 -22.65 1.46
CA MET A 150 -45.34 -21.70 0.90
C MET A 150 -45.25 -20.42 1.74
N ILE A 151 -46.37 -19.76 2.04
CA ILE A 151 -46.35 -18.48 2.76
C ILE A 151 -45.99 -18.69 4.23
N SER A 152 -46.62 -19.64 4.95
CA SER A 152 -46.30 -19.88 6.36
C SER A 152 -44.84 -20.31 6.58
N SER A 153 -44.32 -21.15 5.68
CA SER A 153 -42.92 -21.61 5.66
C SER A 153 -41.93 -20.45 5.51
N ILE A 154 -42.19 -19.52 4.57
CA ILE A 154 -41.37 -18.33 4.39
C ILE A 154 -41.52 -17.34 5.55
N GLN A 155 -42.73 -17.14 6.08
CA GLN A 155 -42.99 -16.28 7.25
C GLN A 155 -42.24 -16.79 8.50
N ARG A 156 -42.24 -18.11 8.73
CA ARG A 156 -41.54 -18.76 9.84
C ARG A 156 -40.05 -18.43 9.89
N TRP A 157 -39.38 -18.44 8.73
CA TRP A 157 -37.95 -18.14 8.59
C TRP A 157 -37.66 -16.66 8.26
N MET A 158 -38.69 -15.81 8.18
CA MET A 158 -38.55 -14.40 7.81
C MET A 158 -37.55 -13.63 8.69
N PRO A 159 -37.49 -13.81 10.03
CA PRO A 159 -36.51 -13.11 10.87
C PRO A 159 -35.06 -13.42 10.46
N GLU A 160 -34.72 -14.70 10.27
CA GLU A 160 -33.39 -15.14 9.88
C GLU A 160 -33.07 -14.83 8.41
N LEU A 161 -34.07 -14.81 7.53
CA LEU A 161 -33.92 -14.38 6.14
C LEU A 161 -33.63 -12.88 6.05
N GLN A 162 -34.36 -12.03 6.76
CA GLN A 162 -34.12 -10.59 6.82
C GLN A 162 -32.78 -10.26 7.50
N GLU A 163 -32.38 -11.01 8.54
CA GLU A 163 -31.06 -10.87 9.16
C GLU A 163 -29.93 -11.18 8.16
N MET A 164 -30.09 -12.22 7.32
CA MET A 164 -29.15 -12.53 6.23
C MET A 164 -29.12 -11.42 5.17
N ILE A 165 -30.27 -10.93 4.71
CA ILE A 165 -30.38 -9.84 3.72
C ILE A 165 -29.71 -8.57 4.27
N GLY A 166 -29.92 -8.23 5.55
CA GLY A 166 -29.25 -7.14 6.25
C GLY A 166 -27.72 -7.29 6.26
N GLN A 167 -27.21 -8.46 6.64
CA GLN A 167 -25.77 -8.75 6.58
C GLN A 167 -25.19 -8.61 5.16
N MET A 168 -25.96 -8.96 4.11
CA MET A 168 -25.54 -8.79 2.71
C MET A 168 -25.54 -7.31 2.31
N LYS A 169 -26.56 -6.55 2.72
CA LYS A 169 -26.67 -5.10 2.52
C LYS A 169 -25.49 -4.33 3.10
N ASP A 170 -25.11 -4.63 4.34
CA ASP A 170 -23.99 -3.96 5.02
C ASP A 170 -22.60 -4.42 4.53
N LYS A 171 -22.49 -5.62 3.92
CA LYS A 171 -21.31 -6.02 3.12
C LYS A 171 -21.20 -5.18 1.85
N ILE A 172 -22.27 -5.07 1.06
CA ILE A 172 -22.32 -4.28 -0.19
C ILE A 172 -22.03 -2.80 0.10
N ALA A 173 -22.57 -2.26 1.20
CA ALA A 173 -22.35 -0.88 1.63
C ALA A 173 -20.96 -0.63 2.27
N ASN A 174 -20.07 -1.63 2.34
CA ASN A 174 -18.77 -1.59 3.04
C ASN A 174 -18.84 -1.12 4.52
N ARG A 175 -20.02 -1.21 5.14
CA ARG A 175 -20.26 -0.84 6.55
C ARG A 175 -19.68 -1.89 7.49
N LEU A 176 -19.79 -3.15 7.10
CA LEU A 176 -19.05 -4.25 7.71
C LEU A 176 -17.57 -4.17 7.31
N LYS A 177 -16.82 -3.28 7.97
CA LYS A 177 -15.38 -3.44 8.13
C LYS A 177 -15.14 -4.89 8.55
N PRO A 178 -14.26 -5.65 7.88
CA PRO A 178 -14.03 -7.03 8.25
C PRO A 178 -13.65 -7.05 9.73
N LYS A 179 -14.38 -7.83 10.54
CA LYS A 179 -13.96 -8.12 11.91
C LYS A 179 -12.59 -8.78 11.77
N ARG A 180 -11.53 -7.97 11.95
CA ARG A 180 -10.20 -8.50 12.26
C ARG A 180 -10.46 -9.54 13.34
N LYS A 181 -10.00 -10.77 13.15
CA LYS A 181 -9.95 -11.70 14.27
C LYS A 181 -9.17 -10.96 15.34
N ASN A 182 -9.85 -10.55 16.40
CA ASN A 182 -9.17 -10.19 17.63
C ASN A 182 -8.52 -11.50 18.06
N LEU A 183 -7.29 -11.70 17.59
CA LEU A 183 -6.33 -12.58 18.24
C LEU A 183 -6.48 -12.25 19.71
N PRO A 184 -6.90 -13.19 20.57
CA PRO A 184 -7.06 -12.90 21.99
C PRO A 184 -5.73 -12.31 22.42
N THR A 185 -5.76 -11.09 22.97
CA THR A 185 -4.55 -10.44 23.50
C THR A 185 -3.83 -11.48 24.33
N THR A 186 -2.56 -11.74 24.05
CA THR A 186 -1.83 -12.83 24.70
C THR A 186 -1.77 -12.56 26.19
N GLU A 187 -2.77 -13.08 26.91
CA GLU A 187 -2.83 -12.99 28.36
C GLU A 187 -1.59 -13.72 28.86
N MET A 188 -0.70 -12.96 29.50
CA MET A 188 0.48 -13.53 30.12
C MET A 188 -0.03 -14.44 31.25
N LYS A 189 -0.19 -15.74 30.97
CA LYS A 189 -0.37 -16.73 32.04
C LYS A 189 0.86 -16.60 32.93
N PRO A 190 0.72 -16.12 34.18
CA PRO A 190 1.85 -16.07 35.07
C PRO A 190 2.32 -17.52 35.25
N PHE A 191 3.59 -17.77 34.90
CA PHE A 191 4.21 -19.05 35.22
C PHE A 191 4.16 -19.22 36.74
N ASN A 192 3.89 -20.43 37.22
CA ASN A 192 3.75 -20.69 38.65
C ASN A 192 5.10 -20.51 39.35
N ILE A 193 5.40 -19.29 39.77
CA ILE A 193 6.53 -18.95 40.63
C ILE A 193 6.28 -19.60 41.98
N THR A 194 6.86 -20.78 42.18
CA THR A 194 7.15 -21.29 43.52
C THR A 194 7.91 -20.21 44.26
N GLN A 195 7.33 -19.68 45.34
CA GLN A 195 7.94 -18.60 46.10
C GLN A 195 9.38 -19.00 46.50
N PRO A 196 10.41 -18.21 46.12
CA PRO A 196 11.77 -18.55 46.50
C PRO A 196 11.90 -18.47 48.02
N ARG A 197 12.44 -19.52 48.65
CA ARG A 197 12.75 -19.49 50.09
C ARG A 197 13.59 -18.26 50.40
N PRO A 198 13.32 -17.53 51.51
CA PRO A 198 14.06 -16.32 51.85
C PRO A 198 15.54 -16.64 51.97
N ARG A 199 16.39 -15.91 51.23
CA ARG A 199 17.83 -16.12 51.28
C ARG A 199 18.38 -15.62 52.61
N SER A 200 18.85 -16.54 53.44
CA SER A 200 19.74 -16.21 54.55
C SER A 200 20.98 -15.50 54.00
N ILE A 201 21.14 -14.22 54.33
CA ILE A 201 22.31 -13.44 53.91
C ILE A 201 23.53 -14.01 54.65
N PRO A 202 24.59 -14.48 53.97
CA PRO A 202 25.82 -14.89 54.64
C PRO A 202 26.45 -13.69 55.34
N ILE A 203 26.90 -13.88 56.59
CA ILE A 203 27.70 -12.85 57.28
C ILE A 203 29.01 -12.69 56.49
N PRO A 204 29.34 -11.49 55.98
CA PRO A 204 30.54 -11.31 55.17
C PRO A 204 31.80 -11.42 56.02
N GLU A 205 32.81 -12.12 55.50
CA GLU A 205 34.11 -12.20 56.17
C GLU A 205 34.77 -10.81 56.29
N PRO A 206 35.44 -10.50 57.43
CA PRO A 206 36.04 -9.19 57.65
C PRO A 206 37.23 -8.97 56.72
N ILE A 207 37.06 -8.08 55.74
CA ILE A 207 38.07 -7.74 54.72
C ILE A 207 39.42 -7.39 55.40
N PRO A 208 40.52 -8.10 55.07
CA PRO A 208 41.82 -7.82 55.65
C PRO A 208 42.28 -6.38 55.40
N LYS A 209 42.56 -5.63 56.48
CA LYS A 209 43.04 -4.24 56.41
C LYS A 209 44.47 -4.19 55.83
N LEU A 210 44.56 -4.12 54.51
CA LEU A 210 45.82 -3.92 53.78
C LEU A 210 46.54 -2.66 54.27
N LYS A 211 47.87 -2.74 54.39
CA LYS A 211 48.70 -1.58 54.75
C LYS A 211 48.62 -0.53 53.64
N LYS A 212 48.45 0.74 53.99
CA LYS A 212 48.46 1.86 53.05
C LYS A 212 49.69 1.76 52.14
N HIS A 213 49.47 1.70 50.83
CA HIS A 213 50.53 1.57 49.84
C HIS A 213 51.43 2.81 49.83
N LYS A 214 52.71 2.63 49.49
CA LYS A 214 53.60 3.77 49.15
C LYS A 214 53.02 4.51 47.93
N PRO A 215 53.15 5.85 47.84
CA PRO A 215 52.69 6.59 46.68
C PRO A 215 53.35 6.04 45.41
N VAL A 216 52.56 5.92 44.35
CA VAL A 216 52.99 5.30 43.09
C VAL A 216 54.16 6.10 42.50
N PRO A 217 55.30 5.47 42.16
CA PRO A 217 56.42 6.17 41.53
C PRO A 217 55.97 6.85 40.23
N LYS A 218 56.44 8.08 39.98
CA LYS A 218 56.08 8.84 38.76
C LYS A 218 56.43 8.10 37.45
N THR A 219 57.36 7.14 37.51
CA THR A 219 57.70 6.24 36.41
C THR A 219 56.55 5.33 35.97
N LEU A 220 55.52 5.08 36.79
CA LEU A 220 54.37 4.24 36.40
C LEU A 220 53.38 4.96 35.46
N TYR A 221 53.48 6.29 35.34
CA TYR A 221 52.67 7.12 34.44
C TYR A 221 53.44 7.56 33.18
N SER A 222 54.68 7.11 33.02
CA SER A 222 55.46 7.22 31.79
C SER A 222 55.53 5.84 31.15
N GLU A 223 55.40 5.75 29.82
CA GLU A 223 55.61 4.45 29.16
C GLU A 223 57.03 3.93 29.44
N PRO A 224 57.20 2.65 29.80
CA PRO A 224 58.51 2.02 29.91
C PRO A 224 59.32 2.12 28.61
N LYS A 225 60.65 2.17 28.69
CA LYS A 225 61.51 2.33 27.50
C LYS A 225 61.34 1.18 26.52
N GLU A 226 61.05 0.00 27.03
CA GLU A 226 60.67 -1.22 26.32
C GLU A 226 59.45 -0.97 25.41
N PHE A 227 58.43 -0.22 25.84
CA PHE A 227 57.28 0.11 24.98
C PHE A 227 57.67 1.03 23.81
N SER A 228 58.58 1.98 24.03
CA SER A 228 59.12 2.80 22.93
C SER A 228 59.95 1.98 21.93
N GLN A 229 60.69 0.98 22.43
CA GLN A 229 61.48 0.04 21.60
C GLN A 229 60.58 -0.95 20.86
N ILE A 230 59.51 -1.45 21.50
CA ILE A 230 58.48 -2.30 20.89
C ILE A 230 57.68 -1.51 19.85
N LYS A 231 57.38 -0.22 20.06
CA LYS A 231 56.77 0.64 19.03
C LYS A 231 57.70 0.80 17.83
N LYS A 232 58.98 1.12 18.03
CA LYS A 232 59.99 1.17 16.96
C LYS A 232 60.20 -0.17 16.25
N SER A 233 60.18 -1.28 16.99
CA SER A 233 60.29 -2.64 16.43
C SER A 233 59.03 -3.01 15.65
N LYS A 234 57.82 -2.69 16.12
CA LYS A 234 56.58 -2.84 15.35
C LYS A 234 56.57 -1.98 14.10
N GLU A 235 57.08 -0.75 14.17
CA GLU A 235 57.21 0.14 13.00
C GLU A 235 58.25 -0.38 12.00
N SER A 236 59.40 -0.88 12.46
CA SER A 236 60.41 -1.51 11.60
C SER A 236 59.91 -2.82 11.00
N ASN A 237 59.24 -3.68 11.78
CA ASN A 237 58.63 -4.91 11.29
C ASN A 237 57.48 -4.62 10.32
N ARG A 238 56.74 -3.52 10.51
CA ARG A 238 55.75 -3.02 9.56
C ARG A 238 56.41 -2.57 8.27
N ARG A 239 57.49 -1.78 8.31
CA ARG A 239 58.25 -1.38 7.11
C ARG A 239 58.80 -2.61 6.38
N ILE A 240 59.40 -3.57 7.09
CA ILE A 240 59.88 -4.83 6.52
C ILE A 240 58.73 -5.68 5.95
N ALA A 241 57.53 -5.63 6.52
CA ALA A 241 56.36 -6.31 5.98
C ALA A 241 55.77 -5.59 4.75
N GLU A 242 55.79 -4.26 4.72
CA GLU A 242 55.40 -3.43 3.57
C GLU A 242 56.41 -3.59 2.43
N GLU A 243 57.71 -3.63 2.74
CA GLU A 243 58.82 -3.88 1.82
C GLU A 243 58.74 -5.31 1.23
N ARG A 244 58.56 -6.34 2.06
CA ARG A 244 58.29 -7.71 1.59
C ARG A 244 56.98 -7.83 0.81
N LEU A 245 55.96 -7.02 1.12
CA LEU A 245 54.73 -6.95 0.34
C LEU A 245 54.98 -6.31 -1.03
N MET A 246 55.86 -5.31 -1.12
CA MET A 246 56.31 -4.70 -2.37
C MET A 246 57.14 -5.69 -3.20
N GLU A 247 58.14 -6.35 -2.61
CA GLU A 247 58.92 -7.44 -3.24
C GLU A 247 57.99 -8.54 -3.77
N ALA A 248 57.11 -9.07 -2.91
CA ALA A 248 56.13 -10.08 -3.30
C ALA A 248 55.13 -9.54 -4.35
N SER A 249 54.84 -8.24 -4.40
CA SER A 249 53.99 -7.66 -5.46
C SER A 249 54.71 -7.59 -6.80
N GLY A 250 56.02 -7.36 -6.82
CA GLY A 250 56.84 -7.41 -8.03
C GLY A 250 57.11 -8.84 -8.55
N ILE A 251 57.04 -9.84 -7.67
CA ILE A 251 57.27 -11.27 -7.99
C ILE A 251 55.95 -12.01 -8.31
N LYS A 252 54.77 -11.46 -7.99
CA LYS A 252 53.46 -12.07 -8.26
C LYS A 252 53.20 -12.24 -9.76
N PHE A 253 52.88 -13.46 -10.17
CA PHE A 253 52.25 -13.74 -11.46
C PHE A 253 50.89 -13.04 -11.57
N ALA A 254 50.53 -12.58 -12.78
CA ALA A 254 49.32 -11.79 -13.02
C ALA A 254 48.01 -12.46 -12.57
N CYS A 255 47.95 -13.80 -12.57
CA CYS A 255 46.81 -14.59 -12.09
C CYS A 255 46.58 -14.53 -10.57
N ALA A 256 47.55 -14.04 -9.78
CA ALA A 256 47.43 -13.89 -8.33
C ALA A 256 46.88 -12.52 -7.89
N ASN A 257 46.47 -11.66 -8.84
CA ASN A 257 45.99 -10.31 -8.55
C ASN A 257 44.45 -10.26 -8.65
N PRO A 258 43.70 -10.05 -7.54
CA PRO A 258 42.24 -10.08 -7.54
C PRO A 258 41.60 -8.82 -8.16
N ALA A 259 42.41 -7.80 -8.46
CA ALA A 259 41.97 -6.61 -9.17
C ALA A 259 41.62 -6.96 -10.63
N LYS A 260 40.33 -6.91 -10.96
CA LYS A 260 39.83 -7.06 -12.34
C LYS A 260 40.31 -5.85 -13.17
N SER A 261 40.46 -6.03 -14.49
CA SER A 261 40.85 -4.91 -15.37
C SER A 261 39.78 -3.81 -15.38
N GLU A 262 40.18 -2.57 -15.63
CA GLU A 262 39.29 -1.40 -15.65
C GLU A 262 38.06 -1.62 -16.54
N LYS A 263 38.25 -2.16 -17.76
CA LYS A 263 37.15 -2.56 -18.65
C LYS A 263 36.17 -3.56 -18.02
N THR A 264 36.65 -4.45 -17.17
CA THR A 264 35.79 -5.43 -16.45
C THR A 264 35.03 -4.77 -15.31
N ILE A 265 35.59 -3.71 -14.71
CA ILE A 265 34.93 -2.89 -13.68
C ILE A 265 33.88 -1.98 -14.34
N GLU A 266 34.19 -1.36 -15.48
CA GLU A 266 33.23 -0.60 -16.30
C GLU A 266 32.05 -1.48 -16.73
N ILE A 267 32.31 -2.68 -17.25
CA ILE A 267 31.25 -3.63 -17.63
C ILE A 267 30.39 -4.02 -16.41
N LEU A 268 30.99 -4.24 -15.24
CA LEU A 268 30.23 -4.52 -14.01
C LEU A 268 29.39 -3.32 -13.56
N ASN A 269 29.92 -2.09 -13.62
CA ASN A 269 29.18 -0.88 -13.28
C ASN A 269 28.03 -0.62 -14.27
N ASN A 270 28.20 -0.95 -15.54
CA ASN A 270 27.16 -0.88 -16.56
C ASN A 270 26.06 -1.94 -16.30
N ILE A 271 26.43 -3.17 -15.91
CA ILE A 271 25.45 -4.21 -15.51
C ILE A 271 24.67 -3.77 -14.27
N VAL A 272 25.34 -3.27 -13.22
CA VAL A 272 24.68 -2.80 -12.00
C VAL A 272 23.75 -1.61 -12.28
N SER A 273 24.19 -0.61 -13.05
CA SER A 273 23.33 0.53 -13.40
C SER A 273 22.18 0.15 -14.34
N GLU A 274 22.34 -0.86 -15.19
CA GLU A 274 21.23 -1.48 -15.91
C GLU A 274 20.25 -2.21 -14.97
N GLU A 275 20.72 -2.90 -13.93
CA GLU A 275 19.87 -3.56 -12.93
C GLU A 275 19.15 -2.55 -12.03
N GLU A 276 19.82 -1.48 -11.60
CA GLU A 276 19.22 -0.35 -10.89
C GLU A 276 18.17 0.38 -11.75
N ALA A 277 18.44 0.58 -13.04
CA ALA A 277 17.47 1.13 -13.99
C ALA A 277 16.25 0.21 -14.20
N LYS A 278 16.46 -1.12 -14.14
CA LYS A 278 15.37 -2.11 -14.14
C LYS A 278 14.60 -2.13 -12.81
N LEU A 279 15.20 -1.69 -11.70
CA LEU A 279 14.57 -1.59 -10.38
C LEU A 279 13.75 -0.29 -10.17
N GLU A 280 13.84 0.71 -11.06
CA GLU A 280 13.08 1.99 -10.98
C GLU A 280 11.57 1.88 -11.30
N PHE A 281 10.91 0.77 -10.97
CA PHE A 281 9.53 0.47 -11.41
C PHE A 281 8.45 1.48 -10.96
N GLU A 282 8.64 2.21 -9.85
CA GLU A 282 7.60 3.11 -9.29
C GLU A 282 8.06 4.56 -9.01
N ARG A 283 8.88 5.16 -9.89
CA ARG A 283 8.87 6.63 -9.97
C ARG A 283 7.52 7.08 -10.54
N HIS A 284 6.60 7.55 -9.69
CA HIS A 284 5.28 8.06 -10.08
C HIS A 284 5.39 9.34 -10.94
N ARG A 285 5.75 9.17 -12.22
CA ARG A 285 5.72 10.23 -13.22
C ARG A 285 4.29 10.71 -13.35
N ALA A 286 4.01 11.90 -12.83
CA ALA A 286 2.75 12.58 -13.13
C ALA A 286 2.72 12.87 -14.63
N ASN A 287 2.02 12.01 -15.37
CA ASN A 287 1.73 12.28 -16.78
C ASN A 287 1.10 13.67 -16.86
N PRO A 288 1.56 14.57 -17.75
CA PRO A 288 0.86 15.82 -17.97
C PRO A 288 -0.59 15.47 -18.35
N PRO A 289 -1.60 16.19 -17.81
CA PRO A 289 -2.99 15.89 -18.12
C PRO A 289 -3.15 15.89 -19.65
N PRO A 290 -3.80 14.88 -20.25
CA PRO A 290 -3.84 14.76 -21.70
C PRO A 290 -4.37 16.06 -22.33
N SER A 291 -3.71 16.52 -23.40
CA SER A 291 -4.08 17.75 -24.08
C SER A 291 -5.39 17.59 -24.87
N PHE A 292 -6.50 17.48 -24.16
CA PHE A 292 -7.85 17.50 -24.73
C PHE A 292 -8.14 18.85 -25.42
N LEU A 293 -7.40 19.91 -25.08
CA LEU A 293 -7.48 21.27 -25.62
C LEU A 293 -6.71 21.50 -26.95
N SER A 294 -6.62 20.49 -27.82
CA SER A 294 -6.09 20.67 -29.19
C SER A 294 -6.44 19.56 -30.18
N ARG A 295 -7.49 18.77 -29.91
CA ARG A 295 -8.11 17.91 -30.93
C ARG A 295 -9.58 18.25 -31.06
N GLU A 296 -9.86 19.23 -31.93
CA GLU A 296 -11.13 19.32 -32.63
C GLU A 296 -11.29 18.06 -33.50
N VAL A 297 -11.72 16.97 -32.88
CA VAL A 297 -12.20 15.80 -33.63
C VAL A 297 -13.44 16.29 -34.38
N PRO A 298 -13.46 16.29 -35.72
CA PRO A 298 -14.61 16.78 -36.46
C PRO A 298 -15.77 15.83 -36.23
N ILE A 299 -16.65 16.18 -35.29
CA ILE A 299 -17.86 15.42 -34.97
C ILE A 299 -18.75 15.50 -36.21
N LYS A 300 -18.68 14.46 -37.05
CA LYS A 300 -19.52 14.34 -38.25
C LYS A 300 -20.97 14.43 -37.80
N MET A 301 -21.66 15.48 -38.22
CA MET A 301 -23.06 15.76 -37.87
C MET A 301 -23.99 14.81 -38.65
N ASN A 302 -23.92 13.52 -38.32
CA ASN A 302 -24.86 12.51 -38.78
C ASN A 302 -26.27 12.89 -38.28
N THR A 303 -27.31 12.44 -38.98
CA THR A 303 -28.72 12.71 -38.65
C THR A 303 -29.06 12.38 -37.19
N ALA A 304 -28.58 11.24 -36.69
CA ALA A 304 -28.74 10.84 -35.29
C ALA A 304 -28.01 11.76 -34.28
N THR A 305 -26.91 12.42 -34.67
CA THR A 305 -26.22 13.42 -33.85
C THR A 305 -27.06 14.69 -33.75
N ILE A 306 -27.55 15.20 -34.89
CA ILE A 306 -28.42 16.38 -34.99
C ILE A 306 -29.67 16.17 -34.13
N LEU A 307 -30.38 15.04 -34.30
CA LEU A 307 -31.62 14.77 -33.55
C LEU A 307 -31.39 14.57 -32.05
N ARG A 308 -30.24 14.02 -31.62
CA ARG A 308 -29.90 13.89 -30.19
C ARG A 308 -29.59 15.23 -29.54
N GLU A 309 -28.81 16.08 -30.21
CA GLU A 309 -28.43 17.40 -29.68
C GLU A 309 -29.62 18.38 -29.72
N GLY A 310 -30.42 18.35 -30.79
CA GLY A 310 -31.66 19.14 -30.88
C GLY A 310 -32.69 18.76 -29.83
N ASN A 311 -32.85 17.46 -29.52
CA ASN A 311 -33.71 17.00 -28.42
C ASN A 311 -33.15 17.44 -27.05
N LEU A 312 -31.84 17.47 -26.87
CA LEU A 312 -31.20 17.99 -25.65
C LEU A 312 -31.49 19.49 -25.45
N TYR A 313 -31.41 20.31 -26.51
CA TYR A 313 -31.78 21.73 -26.41
C TYR A 313 -33.28 21.93 -26.22
N ARG A 314 -34.15 21.23 -26.96
CA ARG A 314 -35.61 21.28 -26.76
C ARG A 314 -36.03 20.92 -25.33
N LYS A 315 -35.33 19.99 -24.68
CA LYS A 315 -35.54 19.67 -23.25
C LYS A 315 -35.13 20.82 -22.33
N LYS A 316 -33.96 21.43 -22.56
CA LYS A 316 -33.54 22.62 -21.80
C LYS A 316 -34.51 23.78 -21.99
N GLU A 317 -34.95 24.05 -23.23
CA GLU A 317 -35.96 25.06 -23.53
C GLU A 317 -37.26 24.78 -22.76
N ALA A 318 -37.76 23.55 -22.79
CA ALA A 318 -38.95 23.16 -22.02
C ALA A 318 -38.74 23.21 -20.48
N GLU A 319 -37.52 22.97 -19.99
CA GLU A 319 -37.16 23.11 -18.57
C GLU A 319 -37.07 24.58 -18.14
N GLU A 320 -36.55 25.48 -18.98
CA GLU A 320 -36.57 26.93 -18.71
C GLU A 320 -37.98 27.50 -18.84
N ILE A 321 -38.74 27.16 -19.89
CA ILE A 321 -40.16 27.56 -20.06
C ILE A 321 -40.96 27.18 -18.80
N LYS A 322 -40.80 25.95 -18.30
CA LYS A 322 -41.44 25.53 -17.04
C LYS A 322 -41.01 26.33 -15.82
N LYS A 323 -39.78 26.87 -15.76
CA LYS A 323 -39.41 27.79 -14.68
C LYS A 323 -40.13 29.13 -14.82
N TRP A 324 -40.22 29.68 -16.03
CA TRP A 324 -41.00 30.89 -16.30
C TRP A 324 -42.48 30.69 -15.95
N GLU A 325 -43.12 29.61 -16.42
CA GLU A 325 -44.50 29.23 -16.07
C GLU A 325 -44.72 29.15 -14.54
N ASN A 326 -43.77 28.53 -13.80
CA ASN A 326 -43.86 28.44 -12.35
C ASN A 326 -43.68 29.82 -11.65
N LEU A 327 -42.78 30.68 -12.15
CA LEU A 327 -42.58 32.03 -11.64
C LEU A 327 -43.81 32.93 -11.93
N GLU A 328 -44.42 32.81 -13.11
CA GLU A 328 -45.68 33.45 -13.48
C GLU A 328 -46.85 32.98 -12.61
N ALA A 329 -46.87 31.68 -12.24
CA ALA A 329 -47.79 31.11 -11.25
C ALA A 329 -47.48 31.52 -9.79
N GLY A 330 -46.51 32.41 -9.56
CA GLY A 330 -46.18 32.96 -8.24
C GLY A 330 -45.21 32.12 -7.39
N ALA A 331 -44.51 31.14 -7.97
CA ALA A 331 -43.43 30.45 -7.26
C ALA A 331 -42.30 31.43 -6.91
N LYS A 332 -41.70 31.26 -5.74
CA LYS A 332 -40.59 32.12 -5.29
C LYS A 332 -39.28 31.71 -5.97
N ASP A 333 -38.54 32.69 -6.48
CA ASP A 333 -37.22 32.46 -7.05
C ASP A 333 -36.25 31.84 -6.02
N ALA A 334 -35.56 30.78 -6.46
CA ALA A 334 -34.55 30.08 -5.69
C ALA A 334 -33.15 30.72 -5.80
N SER A 335 -32.94 31.71 -6.68
CA SER A 335 -31.60 32.26 -6.94
C SER A 335 -30.97 32.87 -5.68
N ASP A 336 -31.73 33.55 -4.82
CA ASP A 336 -31.23 34.11 -3.55
C ASP A 336 -30.85 33.02 -2.55
N PHE A 337 -31.64 31.95 -2.45
CA PHE A 337 -31.28 30.79 -1.62
C PHE A 337 -30.01 30.10 -2.14
N LEU A 338 -29.84 29.99 -3.45
CA LEU A 338 -28.65 29.40 -4.06
C LEU A 338 -27.41 30.30 -3.89
N LYS A 339 -27.54 31.64 -4.00
CA LYS A 339 -26.49 32.62 -3.67
C LYS A 339 -26.03 32.43 -2.23
N TRP A 340 -26.97 32.52 -1.28
CA TRP A 340 -26.71 32.29 0.15
C TRP A 340 -26.06 30.92 0.40
N GLN A 341 -26.56 29.84 -0.23
CA GLN A 341 -25.98 28.52 -0.04
C GLN A 341 -24.57 28.38 -0.64
N THR A 342 -24.21 29.17 -1.67
CA THR A 342 -22.81 29.26 -2.15
C THR A 342 -21.94 30.14 -1.27
N GLU A 343 -22.49 31.21 -0.68
CA GLU A 343 -21.79 32.09 0.26
C GLU A 343 -21.48 31.36 1.58
N MET A 344 -22.44 30.65 2.16
CA MET A 344 -22.22 29.78 3.33
C MET A 344 -21.15 28.73 3.04
N ARG A 345 -21.24 28.01 1.92
CA ARG A 345 -20.23 27.01 1.51
C ARG A 345 -18.85 27.62 1.21
N GLN A 346 -18.76 28.92 0.94
CA GLN A 346 -17.49 29.63 0.85
C GLN A 346 -16.97 30.03 2.24
N GLN A 347 -17.84 30.49 3.14
CA GLN A 347 -17.48 30.81 4.52
C GLN A 347 -17.01 29.57 5.29
N ASP A 348 -17.72 28.44 5.18
CA ASP A 348 -17.33 27.14 5.73
C ASP A 348 -15.89 26.76 5.29
N LEU A 349 -15.59 26.95 4.00
CA LEU A 349 -14.27 26.64 3.41
C LEU A 349 -13.19 27.63 3.87
N GLU A 350 -13.52 28.92 4.02
CA GLU A 350 -12.60 29.93 4.53
C GLU A 350 -12.26 29.70 6.01
N ASP A 351 -13.23 29.27 6.83
CA ASP A 351 -13.02 28.86 8.23
C ASP A 351 -12.22 27.55 8.34
N GLU A 352 -12.49 26.53 7.52
CA GLU A 352 -11.67 25.30 7.46
C GLU A 352 -10.20 25.61 7.15
N LEU A 353 -9.96 26.49 6.17
CA LEU A 353 -8.61 26.93 5.81
C LEU A 353 -7.96 27.73 6.95
N ALA A 354 -8.71 28.62 7.61
CA ALA A 354 -8.25 29.36 8.77
C ALA A 354 -7.85 28.42 9.92
N GLU A 355 -8.64 27.39 10.22
CA GLU A 355 -8.28 26.39 11.22
C GLU A 355 -7.02 25.60 10.89
N ILE A 356 -6.84 25.21 9.62
CA ILE A 356 -5.64 24.50 9.18
C ILE A 356 -4.40 25.40 9.39
N GLU A 357 -4.52 26.70 9.11
CA GLU A 357 -3.45 27.67 9.37
C GLU A 357 -3.24 27.91 10.88
N ARG A 358 -4.31 28.00 11.70
CA ARG A 358 -4.22 28.12 13.16
C ARG A 358 -3.46 26.94 13.76
N ARG A 359 -3.83 25.71 13.37
CA ARG A 359 -3.14 24.45 13.76
C ARG A 359 -1.66 24.44 13.30
N ARG A 360 -1.38 24.88 12.08
CA ARG A 360 -0.02 25.01 11.51
C ARG A 360 0.83 26.03 12.27
N LEU A 361 0.26 27.14 12.75
CA LEU A 361 0.98 28.13 13.57
C LEU A 361 1.19 27.64 15.01
N GLN A 362 0.18 27.04 15.64
CA GLN A 362 0.29 26.44 16.97
C GLN A 362 1.38 25.35 17.03
N GLY A 363 1.45 24.46 16.02
CA GLY A 363 2.51 23.45 15.94
C GLY A 363 3.92 24.04 15.83
N LYS A 364 4.09 25.13 15.06
CA LYS A 364 5.37 25.87 15.02
C LYS A 364 5.68 26.57 16.35
N LEU A 365 4.69 27.16 17.01
CA LEU A 365 4.85 27.85 18.30
C LEU A 365 5.32 26.87 19.38
N SER A 366 4.65 25.72 19.50
CA SER A 366 5.01 24.64 20.42
C SER A 366 6.43 24.12 20.18
N HIS A 367 6.86 24.01 18.92
CA HIS A 367 8.24 23.63 18.59
C HIS A 367 9.28 24.67 19.04
N GLU A 368 9.00 25.97 18.87
CA GLU A 368 9.88 27.04 19.37
C GLU A 368 9.94 27.03 20.91
N GLU A 369 8.80 26.85 21.59
CA GLU A 369 8.72 26.77 23.05
C GLU A 369 9.46 25.56 23.63
N ALA A 370 9.40 24.40 22.97
CA ALA A 370 10.17 23.22 23.33
C ALA A 370 11.69 23.44 23.20
N ILE A 371 12.15 24.29 22.27
CA ILE A 371 13.57 24.64 22.15
C ILE A 371 13.99 25.57 23.30
N LEU A 372 13.16 26.56 23.66
CA LEU A 372 13.41 27.47 24.79
C LEU A 372 13.51 26.68 26.12
N ALA A 373 12.50 25.88 26.45
CA ALA A 373 12.49 25.07 27.68
C ALA A 373 13.69 24.12 27.77
N ARG A 374 14.18 23.60 26.63
CA ARG A 374 15.41 22.80 26.57
C ARG A 374 16.68 23.63 26.82
N GLN A 375 16.73 24.90 26.40
CA GLN A 375 17.83 25.82 26.73
C GLN A 375 17.81 26.18 28.22
N ASP A 376 16.64 26.43 28.80
CA ASP A 376 16.49 26.74 30.23
C ASP A 376 16.92 25.56 31.13
N LEU A 377 16.48 24.34 30.83
CA LEU A 377 16.94 23.13 31.53
C LEU A 377 18.46 22.94 31.45
N ILE A 378 19.08 23.30 30.32
CA ILE A 378 20.55 23.29 30.17
C ILE A 378 21.21 24.41 30.99
N GLN A 379 20.57 25.58 31.16
CA GLN A 379 21.06 26.66 32.01
C GLN A 379 20.95 26.30 33.50
N GLU A 380 19.81 25.77 33.95
CA GLU A 380 19.63 25.25 35.31
C GLU A 380 20.66 24.18 35.65
N ASN A 381 20.87 23.19 34.76
CA ASN A 381 21.84 22.12 35.03
C ASN A 381 23.28 22.65 35.08
N LYS A 382 23.62 23.71 34.32
CA LYS A 382 24.91 24.42 34.48
C LYS A 382 25.01 25.15 35.82
N GLN A 383 23.92 25.71 36.34
CA GLN A 383 23.91 26.36 37.66
C GLN A 383 24.04 25.33 38.80
N LYS A 384 23.28 24.23 38.74
CA LYS A 384 23.37 23.09 39.68
C LYS A 384 24.78 22.48 39.69
N VAL A 385 25.42 22.33 38.53
CA VAL A 385 26.82 21.87 38.44
C VAL A 385 27.83 22.90 38.99
N LYS A 386 27.49 24.20 39.05
CA LYS A 386 28.32 25.20 39.76
C LYS A 386 28.15 25.11 41.28
N SER A 387 26.92 25.09 41.80
CA SER A 387 26.70 24.98 43.25
C SER A 387 27.30 23.70 43.81
N MET A 388 27.11 22.55 43.14
CA MET A 388 27.76 21.28 43.50
C MET A 388 29.29 21.39 43.51
N LYS A 389 29.92 22.19 42.63
CA LYS A 389 31.37 22.41 42.66
C LYS A 389 31.78 23.25 43.87
N GLU A 390 31.12 24.38 44.09
CA GLU A 390 31.36 25.27 45.22
C GLU A 390 31.14 24.55 46.57
N GLU A 391 30.18 23.63 46.63
CA GLU A 391 29.95 22.72 47.75
C GLU A 391 31.10 21.70 47.90
N THR A 392 31.55 21.04 46.82
CA THR A 392 32.71 20.13 46.90
C THR A 392 34.02 20.83 47.26
N GLU A 393 34.20 22.10 46.86
CA GLU A 393 35.36 22.91 47.22
C GLU A 393 35.36 23.26 48.71
N LYS A 394 34.19 23.63 49.28
CA LYS A 394 34.01 23.81 50.73
C LYS A 394 34.25 22.52 51.50
N MET A 395 33.66 21.40 51.07
CA MET A 395 33.88 20.07 51.67
C MET A 395 35.35 19.63 51.62
N MET A 396 36.10 20.02 50.58
CA MET A 396 37.54 19.78 50.47
C MET A 396 38.32 20.64 51.48
N GLN A 397 37.96 21.91 51.65
CA GLN A 397 38.57 22.81 52.65
C GLN A 397 38.33 22.27 54.08
N ASP A 398 37.10 21.88 54.41
CA ASP A 398 36.74 21.25 55.69
C ASP A 398 37.53 19.95 55.93
N TYR A 399 37.71 19.13 54.89
CA TYR A 399 38.48 17.90 54.98
C TYR A 399 39.98 18.15 55.21
N LEU A 400 40.56 19.16 54.56
CA LEU A 400 41.95 19.59 54.80
C LEU A 400 42.13 20.13 56.22
N GLN A 401 41.17 20.92 56.72
CA GLN A 401 41.20 21.45 58.10
C GLN A 401 41.04 20.34 59.16
N LYS A 402 40.19 19.35 58.91
CA LYS A 402 40.06 18.13 59.73
C LYS A 402 41.34 17.29 59.71
N LYS A 403 41.96 17.11 58.54
CA LYS A 403 43.27 16.42 58.45
C LYS A 403 44.38 17.14 59.20
N PHE A 404 44.38 18.48 59.22
CA PHE A 404 45.35 19.28 59.96
C PHE A 404 45.14 19.27 61.49
N SER A 405 43.91 18.97 61.97
CA SER A 405 43.65 18.71 63.40
C SER A 405 43.98 17.27 63.79
N GLU A 406 43.50 16.29 63.01
CA GLU A 406 43.87 14.87 63.17
C GLU A 406 45.39 14.67 63.19
N GLU A 407 46.17 15.39 62.37
CA GLU A 407 47.63 15.25 62.36
C GLU A 407 48.27 15.76 63.66
N LYS A 408 47.68 16.76 64.33
CA LYS A 408 48.16 17.25 65.64
C LYS A 408 47.88 16.23 66.74
N GLU A 409 46.66 15.69 66.78
CA GLU A 409 46.25 14.65 67.72
C GLU A 409 47.06 13.36 67.52
N MET A 410 47.27 12.94 66.26
CA MET A 410 48.09 11.77 65.93
C MET A 410 49.57 11.96 66.27
N ARG A 411 50.12 13.19 66.22
CA ARG A 411 51.49 13.47 66.68
C ARG A 411 51.61 13.23 68.19
N GLN A 412 50.64 13.70 68.98
CA GLN A 412 50.58 13.44 70.44
C GLN A 412 50.46 11.94 70.72
N LEU A 413 49.53 11.24 70.07
CA LEU A 413 49.34 9.79 70.26
C LEU A 413 50.55 8.95 69.80
N VAL A 414 51.35 9.42 68.84
CA VAL A 414 52.62 8.80 68.45
C VAL A 414 53.69 8.97 69.54
N GLU A 415 53.70 10.09 70.25
CA GLU A 415 54.61 10.34 71.38
C GLU A 415 54.28 9.44 72.58
N ASP A 416 52.99 9.18 72.84
CA ASP A 416 52.52 8.20 73.84
C ASP A 416 52.84 6.75 73.41
N THR A 417 52.50 6.36 72.18
CA THR A 417 52.70 4.98 71.71
C THR A 417 54.17 4.62 71.51
N MET A 418 55.06 5.60 71.31
CA MET A 418 56.52 5.42 71.36
C MET A 418 57.03 5.03 72.75
N GLN A 419 56.31 5.36 73.82
CA GLN A 419 56.60 4.88 75.17
C GLN A 419 56.14 3.42 75.30
N GLY A 420 54.91 3.10 74.89
CA GLY A 420 54.35 1.73 74.95
C GLY A 420 55.07 0.69 74.06
N HIS A 421 55.59 1.10 72.89
CA HIS A 421 56.27 0.17 71.97
C HIS A 421 57.60 -0.37 72.47
N LYS A 422 58.22 0.26 73.49
CA LYS A 422 59.40 -0.28 74.18
C LYS A 422 59.05 -1.61 74.86
N ASN A 423 57.92 -1.62 75.58
CA ASN A 423 57.45 -2.76 76.40
C ASN A 423 56.97 -3.93 75.52
N ALA A 424 56.30 -3.65 74.40
CA ALA A 424 55.69 -4.70 73.57
C ALA A 424 56.69 -5.59 72.80
N LYS A 425 57.93 -5.11 72.56
CA LYS A 425 58.96 -5.89 71.84
C LYS A 425 59.41 -7.14 72.62
N GLU A 426 59.29 -7.12 73.95
CA GLU A 426 59.76 -8.18 74.84
C GLU A 426 58.91 -9.47 74.74
N ALA A 427 57.64 -9.35 74.37
CA ALA A 427 56.70 -10.48 74.27
C ALA A 427 56.84 -11.28 72.96
N THR A 428 57.06 -10.61 71.82
CA THR A 428 56.83 -11.21 70.47
C THR A 428 57.84 -12.26 70.02
N LYS A 429 58.96 -12.45 70.72
CA LYS A 429 59.91 -13.54 70.44
C LYS A 429 59.30 -14.95 70.62
N LYS A 430 58.21 -15.09 71.39
CA LYS A 430 57.74 -16.39 71.93
C LYS A 430 56.72 -17.17 71.06
N LEU A 431 56.35 -16.73 69.86
CA LEU A 431 55.16 -17.27 69.14
C LEU A 431 55.39 -17.77 67.69
N ARG A 432 56.59 -17.63 67.11
CA ARG A 432 56.81 -17.92 65.68
C ARG A 432 56.95 -19.39 65.29
N GLU A 433 57.07 -20.29 66.27
CA GLU A 433 57.58 -21.65 66.05
C GLU A 433 56.51 -22.68 65.63
N TYR A 434 55.22 -22.30 65.60
CA TYR A 434 54.11 -23.27 65.65
C TYR A 434 53.34 -23.60 64.35
N LYS A 435 53.44 -22.81 63.26
CA LYS A 435 52.37 -22.75 62.21
C LYS A 435 52.64 -23.40 60.83
N ARG A 436 53.66 -24.24 60.65
CA ARG A 436 54.19 -24.57 59.30
C ARG A 436 53.65 -25.83 58.57
N LYS A 437 52.56 -26.49 59.01
CA LYS A 437 52.33 -27.94 58.74
C LYS A 437 51.12 -28.43 57.90
N ILE A 438 50.22 -27.58 57.35
CA ILE A 438 48.82 -28.02 57.05
C ILE A 438 48.33 -28.06 55.56
N VAL A 439 49.03 -27.49 54.57
CA VAL A 439 48.33 -26.88 53.39
C VAL A 439 48.23 -27.75 52.10
N GLN A 440 48.44 -29.08 52.10
CA GLN A 440 48.76 -29.81 50.84
C GLN A 440 47.65 -30.63 50.12
N GLU A 441 46.40 -30.69 50.59
CA GLU A 441 45.53 -31.88 50.34
C GLU A 441 44.30 -31.73 49.39
N VAL A 442 44.11 -30.65 48.60
CA VAL A 442 42.74 -30.19 48.18
C VAL A 442 42.44 -30.10 46.66
N ASN A 443 43.11 -30.81 45.73
CA ASN A 443 43.32 -30.26 44.36
C ASN A 443 42.76 -30.98 43.10
N GLU A 444 41.91 -32.03 43.15
CA GLU A 444 41.85 -33.02 42.03
C GLU A 444 40.54 -33.21 41.20
N GLU A 445 39.36 -32.70 41.58
CA GLU A 445 38.06 -33.33 41.24
C GLU A 445 37.23 -32.89 39.99
N SER A 446 37.74 -32.17 38.97
CA SER A 446 36.89 -31.18 38.22
C SER A 446 36.73 -31.18 36.67
N LYS A 447 36.67 -32.30 35.90
CA LYS A 447 37.00 -32.27 34.44
C LYS A 447 36.03 -32.69 33.28
N GLU A 448 34.81 -33.21 33.45
CA GLU A 448 34.26 -34.16 32.43
C GLU A 448 33.15 -33.74 31.40
N LEU A 449 32.54 -32.54 31.42
CA LEU A 449 31.17 -32.30 30.86
C LEU A 449 31.01 -31.63 29.44
N MET A 450 31.66 -32.10 28.35
CA MET A 450 31.83 -31.23 27.14
C MET A 450 31.03 -31.47 25.82
N LYS A 451 30.50 -32.65 25.48
CA LYS A 451 30.69 -33.17 24.08
C LYS A 451 29.51 -33.40 23.08
N GLN A 452 28.29 -32.86 23.23
CA GLN A 452 27.08 -33.50 22.64
C GLN A 452 26.23 -32.86 21.50
N ALA A 453 26.48 -31.65 20.95
CA ALA A 453 25.44 -30.93 20.17
C ALA A 453 25.88 -30.32 18.81
N LEU A 454 25.76 -31.03 17.67
CA LEU A 454 26.21 -30.49 16.35
C LEU A 454 25.60 -31.00 15.01
N GLU A 455 24.69 -32.00 14.93
CA GLU A 455 24.46 -32.73 13.65
C GLU A 455 23.17 -32.45 12.83
N GLU A 456 22.16 -31.71 13.31
CA GLU A 456 20.77 -31.83 12.80
C GLU A 456 20.35 -31.00 11.54
N ALA A 457 21.24 -30.26 10.86
CA ALA A 457 20.82 -29.04 10.14
C ALA A 457 20.69 -29.06 8.59
N GLU A 458 21.07 -30.10 7.84
CA GLU A 458 21.43 -29.94 6.41
C GLU A 458 20.38 -30.27 5.31
N GLU A 459 19.20 -30.85 5.62
CA GLU A 459 18.46 -31.61 4.60
C GLU A 459 17.48 -30.85 3.65
N GLU A 460 16.95 -29.67 4.00
CA GLU A 460 15.71 -29.14 3.37
C GLU A 460 15.82 -28.63 1.91
N MET A 461 17.03 -28.48 1.36
CA MET A 461 17.32 -27.63 0.17
C MET A 461 16.76 -28.07 -1.20
N ARG A 462 16.00 -29.18 -1.33
CA ARG A 462 15.87 -29.92 -2.62
C ARG A 462 14.55 -29.86 -3.41
N ARG A 463 13.46 -29.24 -2.94
CA ARG A 463 12.09 -29.48 -3.48
C ARG A 463 11.49 -28.46 -4.49
N ARG A 464 12.26 -27.58 -5.14
CA ARG A 464 11.70 -26.50 -6.00
C ARG A 464 12.12 -26.54 -7.48
N MET A 465 12.14 -27.74 -8.08
CA MET A 465 12.40 -27.97 -9.51
C MET A 465 11.09 -28.02 -10.35
N GLU A 466 10.13 -27.11 -10.14
CA GLU A 466 8.86 -27.09 -10.90
C GLU A 466 9.02 -26.43 -12.29
N LEU A 467 9.96 -26.97 -13.06
CA LEU A 467 10.35 -26.65 -14.45
C LEU A 467 9.19 -26.77 -15.47
N ILE A 468 8.06 -27.34 -15.05
CA ILE A 468 7.06 -27.98 -15.92
C ILE A 468 5.89 -27.03 -16.26
N HIS A 469 6.17 -25.74 -16.46
CA HIS A 469 5.16 -24.72 -16.80
C HIS A 469 5.17 -24.28 -18.27
N GLN A 470 6.07 -24.81 -19.09
CA GLN A 470 6.33 -24.31 -20.47
C GLN A 470 5.46 -24.98 -21.55
N ILE A 471 4.96 -26.21 -21.34
CA ILE A 471 4.37 -27.05 -22.39
C ILE A 471 2.85 -26.80 -22.53
N ARG A 472 2.44 -25.52 -22.59
CA ARG A 472 1.05 -25.08 -22.81
C ARG A 472 0.90 -23.99 -23.88
N ALA A 473 1.85 -23.94 -24.82
CA ALA A 473 1.70 -23.25 -26.09
C ALA A 473 1.76 -24.28 -27.22
N MET A 474 0.65 -24.48 -27.96
CA MET A 474 0.53 -24.91 -29.37
C MET A 474 -0.93 -25.31 -29.71
N GLU A 475 -1.48 -24.69 -30.77
CA GLU A 475 -2.44 -25.27 -31.78
C GLU A 475 -3.90 -25.65 -31.38
N ALA A 476 -4.90 -25.83 -32.29
CA ALA A 476 -5.28 -25.19 -33.59
C ALA A 476 -6.69 -25.71 -34.07
N VAL A 477 -7.35 -25.12 -35.11
CA VAL A 477 -8.76 -25.46 -35.55
C VAL A 477 -9.04 -25.29 -37.08
N PRO A 478 -9.85 -26.15 -37.75
CA PRO A 478 -10.50 -25.87 -39.09
C PRO A 478 -11.96 -26.44 -39.37
N ILE A 479 -12.59 -26.15 -40.55
CA ILE A 479 -14.05 -26.31 -40.94
C ILE A 479 -14.30 -26.55 -42.50
N ILE A 480 -15.40 -27.20 -43.01
CA ILE A 480 -15.77 -27.46 -44.49
C ILE A 480 -17.32 -27.30 -44.89
N ARG A 481 -17.79 -27.43 -46.18
CA ARG A 481 -19.05 -26.86 -46.87
C ARG A 481 -19.75 -27.65 -48.07
N GLN A 482 -20.93 -27.18 -48.65
CA GLN A 482 -21.51 -27.19 -50.10
C GLN A 482 -23.10 -27.39 -50.21
N LYS A 483 -23.97 -27.26 -51.29
CA LYS A 483 -24.10 -26.68 -52.71
C LYS A 483 -25.62 -26.53 -53.23
N PHE A 484 -25.96 -26.21 -54.53
CA PHE A 484 -27.33 -25.92 -55.14
C PHE A 484 -27.56 -26.20 -56.69
N VAL A 485 -28.80 -26.02 -57.29
CA VAL A 485 -29.28 -26.42 -58.69
C VAL A 485 -30.31 -25.40 -59.38
N ASP A 486 -30.78 -25.61 -60.65
CA ASP A 486 -31.46 -24.70 -61.65
C ASP A 486 -32.97 -25.02 -62.04
N LEU A 487 -33.66 -24.17 -62.88
CA LEU A 487 -35.13 -23.96 -62.92
C LEU A 487 -35.89 -23.79 -64.28
N THR A 488 -35.33 -24.00 -65.48
CA THR A 488 -36.07 -23.63 -66.74
C THR A 488 -37.14 -24.61 -67.23
N ALA A 489 -37.27 -25.81 -66.65
CA ALA A 489 -38.31 -26.78 -66.99
C ALA A 489 -39.60 -26.54 -66.16
N THR A 490 -40.77 -26.66 -66.80
CA THR A 490 -42.04 -26.81 -66.06
C THR A 490 -42.09 -28.21 -65.45
N SER A 491 -42.59 -28.37 -64.22
CA SER A 491 -42.44 -29.62 -63.45
C SER A 491 -43.26 -30.80 -63.99
N GLY A 492 -44.30 -30.58 -64.79
CA GLY A 492 -45.03 -31.64 -65.51
C GLY A 492 -45.76 -32.61 -64.57
N HIS A 493 -46.58 -32.08 -63.66
CA HIS A 493 -47.30 -32.87 -62.64
C HIS A 493 -48.80 -33.05 -62.94
N GLY A 494 -49.31 -32.47 -64.03
CA GLY A 494 -50.69 -32.61 -64.50
C GLY A 494 -51.72 -31.69 -63.81
N LEU A 495 -51.28 -30.65 -63.09
CA LEU A 495 -52.20 -29.70 -62.46
C LEU A 495 -52.79 -28.70 -63.46
N LEU A 496 -54.08 -28.40 -63.30
CA LEU A 496 -54.85 -27.39 -64.05
C LEU A 496 -54.31 -25.94 -63.94
N SER A 497 -53.30 -25.72 -63.09
CA SER A 497 -52.62 -24.43 -62.87
C SER A 497 -51.17 -24.41 -63.38
N GLU A 498 -50.72 -25.44 -64.11
CA GLU A 498 -49.38 -25.45 -64.69
C GLU A 498 -49.28 -24.46 -65.84
N MET A 499 -48.44 -23.44 -65.65
CA MET A 499 -48.01 -22.51 -66.68
C MET A 499 -46.53 -22.73 -66.96
N SER A 500 -46.13 -22.65 -68.23
CA SER A 500 -44.71 -22.67 -68.56
C SER A 500 -43.97 -21.45 -68.00
N ILE A 501 -42.66 -21.60 -67.84
CA ILE A 501 -41.74 -20.49 -67.53
C ILE A 501 -41.84 -19.35 -68.57
N ALA A 502 -42.44 -19.59 -69.76
CA ALA A 502 -42.71 -18.58 -70.78
C ALA A 502 -44.04 -17.83 -70.55
N GLU A 503 -45.18 -18.51 -70.43
CA GLU A 503 -46.50 -17.87 -70.26
C GLU A 503 -46.60 -17.09 -68.95
N LEU A 504 -45.90 -17.57 -67.91
CA LEU A 504 -45.73 -16.85 -66.66
C LEU A 504 -45.06 -15.48 -66.86
N ARG A 505 -44.19 -15.29 -67.88
CA ARG A 505 -43.57 -14.00 -68.19
C ARG A 505 -44.54 -12.98 -68.78
N GLU A 506 -45.58 -13.42 -69.50
CA GLU A 506 -46.57 -12.50 -70.08
C GLU A 506 -47.55 -11.99 -69.03
N ARG A 507 -48.05 -12.86 -68.14
CA ARG A 507 -48.84 -12.42 -66.98
C ARG A 507 -48.01 -11.53 -66.06
N LEU A 508 -46.75 -11.89 -65.81
CA LEU A 508 -45.80 -10.99 -65.14
C LEU A 508 -45.57 -9.68 -65.90
N SER A 509 -45.76 -9.60 -67.23
CA SER A 509 -45.54 -8.35 -67.96
C SER A 509 -46.61 -7.30 -67.64
N LEU A 510 -47.87 -7.73 -67.47
CA LEU A 510 -48.97 -6.88 -67.03
C LEU A 510 -48.89 -6.57 -65.53
N PHE A 511 -48.59 -7.56 -64.69
CA PHE A 511 -48.33 -7.31 -63.26
C PHE A 511 -47.19 -6.31 -63.07
N ARG A 512 -46.09 -6.40 -63.84
CA ARG A 512 -44.99 -5.41 -63.84
C ARG A 512 -45.38 -4.00 -64.26
N ILE A 513 -46.54 -3.77 -64.88
CA ILE A 513 -47.01 -2.41 -65.19
C ILE A 513 -47.74 -1.84 -63.97
N ALA A 514 -48.67 -2.60 -63.39
CA ALA A 514 -49.32 -2.20 -62.13
C ALA A 514 -48.31 -2.08 -60.96
N GLU A 515 -47.32 -2.98 -60.89
CA GLU A 515 -46.21 -2.88 -59.94
C GLU A 515 -45.44 -1.57 -60.13
N LYS A 516 -45.09 -1.17 -61.36
CA LYS A 516 -44.43 0.13 -61.65
C LYS A 516 -45.25 1.32 -61.19
N GLU A 517 -46.55 1.35 -61.45
CA GLU A 517 -47.43 2.44 -61.00
C GLU A 517 -47.42 2.55 -59.47
N THR A 518 -47.49 1.41 -58.75
CA THR A 518 -47.36 1.41 -57.28
C THR A 518 -45.94 1.73 -56.81
N GLU A 519 -44.90 1.38 -57.58
CA GLU A 519 -43.52 1.79 -57.30
C GLU A 519 -43.34 3.30 -57.49
N GLU A 520 -43.96 3.91 -58.49
CA GLU A 520 -43.87 5.35 -58.76
C GLU A 520 -44.55 6.16 -57.65
N GLN A 521 -45.78 5.80 -57.26
CA GLN A 521 -46.44 6.38 -56.08
C GLN A 521 -45.58 6.21 -54.81
N ARG A 522 -45.02 5.02 -54.56
CA ARG A 522 -44.11 4.78 -53.43
C ARG A 522 -42.81 5.58 -53.53
N ARG A 523 -42.27 5.82 -54.74
CA ARG A 523 -41.07 6.64 -54.95
C ARG A 523 -41.37 8.10 -54.60
N ASP A 524 -42.54 8.62 -54.96
CA ASP A 524 -42.97 9.98 -54.64
C ASP A 524 -43.21 10.15 -53.13
N ASP A 525 -43.89 9.21 -52.46
CA ASP A 525 -44.00 9.18 -50.98
C ASP A 525 -42.62 9.12 -50.30
N ILE A 526 -41.69 8.34 -50.86
CA ILE A 526 -40.30 8.25 -50.39
C ILE A 526 -39.54 9.56 -50.65
N LEU A 527 -39.83 10.31 -51.71
CA LEU A 527 -39.22 11.62 -52.00
C LEU A 527 -39.78 12.71 -51.08
N ALA A 528 -41.09 12.83 -50.96
CA ALA A 528 -41.74 13.78 -50.05
C ALA A 528 -41.31 13.53 -48.59
N SER A 529 -41.30 12.26 -48.15
CA SER A 529 -40.85 11.91 -46.80
C SER A 529 -39.32 11.97 -46.62
N LYS A 530 -38.51 12.14 -47.67
CA LYS A 530 -37.09 12.55 -47.55
C LYS A 530 -37.00 14.07 -47.37
N GLN A 531 -37.63 14.84 -48.26
CA GLN A 531 -37.65 16.31 -48.21
C GLN A 531 -38.10 16.84 -46.84
N ALA A 532 -39.18 16.28 -46.27
CA ALA A 532 -39.65 16.64 -44.93
C ALA A 532 -38.65 16.29 -43.81
N LYS A 533 -37.89 15.19 -43.93
CA LYS A 533 -36.84 14.83 -42.98
C LYS A 533 -35.63 15.77 -43.10
N ASP A 534 -35.27 16.16 -44.32
CA ASP A 534 -34.15 17.06 -44.58
C ASP A 534 -34.46 18.49 -44.08
N GLN A 535 -35.70 18.98 -44.29
CA GLN A 535 -36.19 20.23 -43.69
C GLN A 535 -36.11 20.21 -42.16
N MET A 536 -36.66 19.17 -41.51
CA MET A 536 -36.59 18.99 -40.06
C MET A 536 -35.14 18.91 -39.52
N LEU A 537 -34.20 18.37 -40.30
CA LEU A 537 -32.78 18.31 -39.97
C LEU A 537 -32.09 19.68 -40.12
N LEU A 538 -32.49 20.50 -41.08
CA LEU A 538 -32.01 21.87 -41.24
C LEU A 538 -32.49 22.77 -40.09
N GLU A 539 -33.78 22.75 -39.78
CA GLU A 539 -34.36 23.50 -38.64
C GLU A 539 -33.69 23.13 -37.30
N THR A 540 -33.49 21.83 -37.05
CA THR A 540 -32.84 21.39 -35.82
C THR A 540 -31.35 21.78 -35.80
N LEU A 541 -30.65 21.75 -36.94
CA LEU A 541 -29.28 22.28 -37.06
C LEU A 541 -29.21 23.79 -36.78
N GLU A 542 -30.20 24.58 -37.23
CA GLU A 542 -30.30 26.00 -36.88
C GLU A 542 -30.52 26.25 -35.39
N THR A 543 -31.39 25.48 -34.72
CA THR A 543 -31.56 25.62 -33.26
C THR A 543 -30.25 25.28 -32.54
N ILE A 544 -29.55 24.22 -32.98
CA ILE A 544 -28.23 23.83 -32.45
C ILE A 544 -27.19 24.94 -32.66
N SER A 545 -27.13 25.58 -33.83
CA SER A 545 -26.14 26.63 -34.10
C SER A 545 -26.39 27.87 -33.24
N LYS A 546 -27.66 28.28 -33.07
CA LYS A 546 -28.09 29.36 -32.15
C LYS A 546 -27.65 29.05 -30.71
N HIS A 547 -27.95 27.86 -30.19
CA HIS A 547 -27.54 27.43 -28.83
C HIS A 547 -26.02 27.33 -28.65
N ARG A 548 -25.27 26.87 -29.65
CA ARG A 548 -23.80 26.81 -29.61
C ARG A 548 -23.18 28.21 -29.61
N LEU A 549 -23.71 29.15 -30.39
CA LEU A 549 -23.28 30.55 -30.38
C LEU A 549 -23.52 31.20 -29.02
N GLU A 550 -24.67 30.94 -28.39
CA GLU A 550 -25.01 31.47 -27.07
C GLU A 550 -24.10 30.92 -25.96
N GLN A 551 -23.75 29.63 -26.04
CA GLN A 551 -22.74 29.01 -25.17
C GLN A 551 -21.34 29.60 -25.39
N THR A 552 -20.92 29.84 -26.63
CA THR A 552 -19.62 30.47 -26.93
C THR A 552 -19.56 31.91 -26.42
N LYS A 553 -20.61 32.72 -26.63
CA LYS A 553 -20.71 34.09 -26.09
C LYS A 553 -20.60 34.09 -24.56
N SER A 554 -21.43 33.28 -23.87
CA SER A 554 -21.45 33.24 -22.41
C SER A 554 -20.16 32.64 -21.81
N ALA A 555 -19.51 31.69 -22.49
CA ALA A 555 -18.18 31.22 -22.14
C ALA A 555 -17.11 32.31 -22.32
N ALA A 556 -17.15 33.09 -23.41
CA ALA A 556 -16.25 34.22 -23.63
C ALA A 556 -16.42 35.31 -22.57
N VAL A 557 -17.66 35.68 -22.21
CA VAL A 557 -17.93 36.61 -21.10
C VAL A 557 -17.37 36.08 -19.77
N ARG A 558 -17.61 34.80 -19.44
CA ARG A 558 -17.02 34.16 -18.24
C ARG A 558 -15.49 34.15 -18.27
N PHE A 559 -14.87 33.99 -19.44
CA PHE A 559 -13.42 34.08 -19.62
C PHE A 559 -12.91 35.51 -19.46
N GLU A 560 -13.62 36.52 -19.98
CA GLU A 560 -13.29 37.92 -19.74
C GLU A 560 -13.41 38.32 -18.27
N CYS A 561 -14.46 37.90 -17.55
CA CYS A 561 -14.58 38.16 -16.11
C CYS A 561 -13.37 37.60 -15.33
N LYS A 562 -12.89 36.40 -15.69
CA LYS A 562 -11.66 35.82 -15.13
C LYS A 562 -10.41 36.62 -15.55
N LYS A 563 -10.27 36.97 -16.83
CA LYS A 563 -9.13 37.72 -17.38
C LYS A 563 -9.02 39.15 -16.82
N LYS A 564 -10.15 39.80 -16.51
CA LYS A 564 -10.24 41.15 -15.92
C LYS A 564 -9.89 41.19 -14.42
N GLY A 565 -9.40 40.08 -13.84
CA GLY A 565 -8.83 40.08 -12.50
C GLY A 565 -9.81 39.81 -11.35
N LEU A 566 -11.09 39.47 -11.64
CA LEU A 566 -12.02 38.95 -10.63
C LEU A 566 -11.77 37.46 -10.32
N ILE A 567 -10.53 37.00 -10.48
CA ILE A 567 -10.03 35.79 -9.83
C ILE A 567 -9.65 36.23 -8.42
N PRO A 568 -10.31 35.74 -7.35
CA PRO A 568 -9.79 35.96 -6.02
C PRO A 568 -8.37 35.36 -5.97
N LYS A 569 -7.38 36.22 -5.66
CA LYS A 569 -6.12 35.74 -5.10
C LYS A 569 -6.49 34.82 -3.93
N LYS A 570 -5.71 33.74 -3.70
CA LYS A 570 -5.90 32.86 -2.53
C LYS A 570 -6.28 33.72 -1.32
N PRO A 571 -7.45 33.51 -0.69
CA PRO A 571 -7.97 34.45 0.29
C PRO A 571 -6.88 34.71 1.33
N GLU A 572 -6.45 35.96 1.45
CA GLU A 572 -5.52 36.36 2.50
C GLU A 572 -6.32 36.26 3.80
N ILE A 573 -6.13 35.17 4.54
CA ILE A 573 -6.93 34.80 5.70
C ILE A 573 -6.64 35.78 6.84
N LYS A 574 -7.31 36.94 6.80
CA LYS A 574 -7.12 38.09 7.71
C LYS A 574 -7.82 37.89 9.05
N ASP A 575 -7.69 36.67 9.56
CA ASP A 575 -8.18 36.22 10.84
C ASP A 575 -7.32 36.85 11.95
N SER A 576 -7.94 37.64 12.83
CA SER A 576 -7.23 38.33 13.93
C SER A 576 -6.44 37.35 14.80
N LYS A 577 -7.00 36.15 15.00
CA LYS A 577 -6.39 35.05 15.75
C LYS A 577 -5.16 34.45 15.05
N LEU A 578 -5.11 34.42 13.71
CA LEU A 578 -3.90 34.04 12.98
C LEU A 578 -2.79 35.09 13.18
N LEU A 579 -3.10 36.37 13.01
CA LEU A 579 -2.15 37.47 13.17
C LEU A 579 -1.56 37.54 14.59
N GLU A 580 -2.35 37.21 15.62
CA GLU A 580 -1.85 37.02 16.99
C GLU A 580 -0.89 35.83 17.13
N LEU A 581 -1.20 34.69 16.52
CA LEU A 581 -0.36 33.50 16.57
C LEU A 581 0.96 33.70 15.80
N GLU A 582 0.96 34.44 14.69
CA GLU A 582 2.17 34.81 13.97
C GLU A 582 3.06 35.73 14.81
N LYS A 583 2.51 36.78 15.43
CA LYS A 583 3.26 37.66 16.35
C LYS A 583 3.89 36.89 17.52
N LYS A 584 3.12 36.05 18.22
CA LYS A 584 3.61 35.19 19.32
C LYS A 584 4.74 34.28 18.85
N LEU A 585 4.64 33.73 17.63
CA LEU A 585 5.65 32.88 17.01
C LEU A 585 6.94 33.65 16.63
N GLU A 586 6.83 34.89 16.17
CA GLU A 586 7.98 35.77 15.94
C GLU A 586 8.66 36.19 17.24
N GLU A 587 7.88 36.49 18.30
CA GLU A 587 8.39 36.77 19.64
C GLU A 587 9.18 35.58 20.22
N ARG A 588 8.63 34.35 20.16
CA ARG A 588 9.35 33.13 20.57
C ARG A 588 10.64 32.90 19.77
N LYS A 589 10.63 33.14 18.45
CA LYS A 589 11.83 33.09 17.61
C LYS A 589 12.87 34.15 17.99
N ALA A 590 12.43 35.35 18.36
CA ALA A 590 13.31 36.42 18.82
C ALA A 590 13.92 36.10 20.20
N GLN A 591 13.14 35.52 21.13
CA GLN A 591 13.64 34.96 22.39
C GLN A 591 14.73 33.91 22.13
N ARG A 592 14.46 32.93 21.26
CA ARG A 592 15.42 31.86 20.91
C ARG A 592 16.72 32.42 20.33
N LYS A 593 16.65 33.41 19.43
CA LYS A 593 17.85 34.08 18.88
C LYS A 593 18.67 34.74 19.99
N ARG A 594 18.03 35.52 20.87
CA ARG A 594 18.69 36.22 22.00
C ARG A 594 19.35 35.24 22.98
N GLU A 595 18.74 34.08 23.23
CA GLU A 595 19.35 33.02 24.06
C GLU A 595 20.54 32.34 23.37
N GLN A 596 20.42 32.01 22.08
CA GLN A 596 21.55 31.48 21.31
C GLN A 596 22.71 32.47 21.23
N GLU A 597 22.43 33.78 21.20
CA GLU A 597 23.44 34.85 21.28
C GLU A 597 24.09 34.92 22.67
N LYS A 598 23.32 34.84 23.77
CA LYS A 598 23.86 34.71 25.14
C LYS A 598 24.72 33.45 25.33
N LEU A 599 24.36 32.35 24.67
CA LEU A 599 25.07 31.06 24.76
C LEU A 599 26.30 30.97 23.84
N LYS A 600 26.47 31.88 22.87
CA LYS A 600 27.70 32.03 22.09
C LYS A 600 28.81 32.66 22.93
N VAL A 601 29.48 31.83 23.72
CA VAL A 601 30.76 32.18 24.35
C VAL A 601 31.74 32.56 23.25
N VAL A 602 32.08 33.85 23.14
CA VAL A 602 33.09 34.35 22.21
C VAL A 602 34.44 33.73 22.60
N PRO A 603 35.10 32.94 21.74
CA PRO A 603 36.40 32.37 22.08
C PRO A 603 37.43 33.48 22.28
N SER A 604 38.29 33.34 23.30
CA SER A 604 39.35 34.32 23.56
C SER A 604 40.19 34.56 22.30
N LYS A 605 40.51 35.83 22.00
CA LYS A 605 41.32 36.21 20.84
C LYS A 605 42.63 35.40 20.76
N GLN A 606 43.20 35.04 21.90
CA GLN A 606 44.39 34.18 22.00
C GLN A 606 44.13 32.77 21.45
N SER A 607 43.00 32.13 21.81
CA SER A 607 42.63 30.80 21.31
C SER A 607 42.36 30.79 19.80
N VAL A 608 41.69 31.83 19.29
CA VAL A 608 41.45 31.99 17.84
C VAL A 608 42.78 32.19 17.10
N ASN A 609 43.70 32.99 17.65
CA ASN A 609 45.01 33.21 17.05
C ASN A 609 45.91 31.97 17.12
N GLN A 610 45.86 31.18 18.20
CA GLN A 610 46.56 29.88 18.27
C GLN A 610 46.02 28.89 17.23
N THR A 611 44.70 28.71 17.12
CA THR A 611 44.13 27.82 16.10
C THR A 611 44.45 28.27 14.68
N ARG A 612 44.39 29.57 14.38
CA ARG A 612 44.84 30.13 13.08
C ARG A 612 46.33 29.91 12.84
N SER A 613 47.17 30.09 13.86
CA SER A 613 48.62 29.84 13.77
C SER A 613 48.92 28.38 13.44
N LEU A 614 48.28 27.42 14.12
CA LEU A 614 48.43 25.99 13.86
C LEU A 614 47.94 25.60 12.46
N ILE A 615 46.81 26.17 11.99
CA ILE A 615 46.31 25.96 10.63
C ILE A 615 47.30 26.50 9.58
N ASN A 616 47.86 27.68 9.81
CA ASN A 616 48.84 28.29 8.90
C ASN A 616 50.18 27.52 8.91
N GLN A 617 50.62 27.01 10.06
CA GLN A 617 51.79 26.12 10.15
C GLN A 617 51.57 24.81 9.38
N LYS A 618 50.38 24.20 9.51
CA LYS A 618 50.01 23.01 8.72
C LYS A 618 50.06 23.29 7.22
N LYS A 619 49.49 24.42 6.77
CA LYS A 619 49.56 24.85 5.36
C LYS A 619 50.99 25.07 4.88
N ALA A 620 51.84 25.75 5.65
CA ALA A 620 53.23 25.98 5.29
C ALA A 620 54.02 24.67 5.14
N LEU A 621 53.78 23.69 6.03
CA LEU A 621 54.37 22.34 5.91
C LEU A 621 53.84 21.57 4.69
N GLU A 622 52.55 21.72 4.37
CA GLU A 622 51.96 21.14 3.16
C GLU A 622 52.53 21.78 1.88
N GLU A 623 52.65 23.11 1.82
CA GLU A 623 53.32 23.83 0.72
C GLU A 623 54.78 23.43 0.55
N SER A 624 55.55 23.27 1.64
CA SER A 624 56.93 22.80 1.56
C SER A 624 57.01 21.39 0.97
N ARG A 625 56.13 20.48 1.41
CA ARG A 625 56.03 19.12 0.85
C ARG A 625 55.62 19.13 -0.62
N TRP A 626 54.72 20.01 -1.04
CA TRP A 626 54.37 20.17 -2.46
C TRP A 626 55.56 20.66 -3.30
N ARG A 627 56.33 21.65 -2.81
CA ARG A 627 57.55 22.11 -3.50
C ARG A 627 58.64 21.04 -3.58
N GLU A 628 58.75 20.15 -2.60
CA GLU A 628 59.64 18.98 -2.68
C GLU A 628 59.18 17.97 -3.75
N LEU A 629 57.87 17.78 -3.91
CA LEU A 629 57.30 16.95 -4.98
C LEU A 629 57.48 17.61 -6.36
N GLU A 630 57.27 18.91 -6.48
CA GLU A 630 57.55 19.68 -7.72
C GLU A 630 59.04 19.62 -8.07
N MET A 631 59.95 19.87 -7.12
CA MET A 631 61.40 19.80 -7.34
C MET A 631 61.89 18.38 -7.68
N THR A 632 61.21 17.33 -7.22
CA THR A 632 61.54 15.94 -7.62
C THR A 632 60.96 15.57 -8.98
N GLN A 633 59.78 16.08 -9.35
CA GLN A 633 59.26 15.99 -10.72
C GLN A 633 60.11 16.81 -11.72
N GLU A 634 60.56 18.01 -11.37
CA GLU A 634 61.49 18.80 -12.19
C GLU A 634 62.82 18.06 -12.42
N ARG A 635 63.37 17.42 -11.38
CA ARG A 635 64.59 16.59 -11.54
C ARG A 635 64.35 15.42 -12.47
N ALA A 636 63.21 14.73 -12.35
CA ALA A 636 62.83 13.67 -13.28
C ALA A 636 62.62 14.19 -14.72
N ALA A 637 62.04 15.38 -14.89
CA ALA A 637 61.83 16.02 -16.19
C ALA A 637 63.15 16.49 -16.83
N ARG A 638 64.12 17.01 -16.06
CA ARG A 638 65.47 17.33 -16.56
C ARG A 638 66.24 16.07 -16.96
N LEU A 639 66.16 15.00 -16.16
CA LEU A 639 66.71 13.67 -16.52
C LEU A 639 66.08 13.06 -17.78
N MET A 640 64.86 13.46 -18.14
CA MET A 640 64.23 13.13 -19.43
C MET A 640 64.70 14.08 -20.56
N GLY A 641 64.88 15.37 -20.25
CA GLY A 641 65.29 16.41 -21.20
C GLY A 641 66.74 16.29 -21.68
N ASP A 642 67.68 15.91 -20.82
CA ASP A 642 69.09 15.72 -21.14
C ASP A 642 69.38 14.46 -22.01
N GLY A 643 68.33 13.81 -22.56
CA GLY A 643 68.42 12.83 -23.63
C GLY A 643 68.87 11.41 -23.23
N VAL A 644 69.18 11.18 -21.95
CA VAL A 644 69.78 9.92 -21.46
C VAL A 644 68.80 8.72 -21.42
N MET A 645 67.48 8.94 -21.43
CA MET A 645 66.48 7.89 -21.19
C MET A 645 65.47 7.67 -22.33
N LYS A 646 65.89 6.97 -23.40
CA LYS A 646 64.97 6.46 -24.46
C LYS A 646 64.36 5.10 -24.10
N SER A 647 63.62 5.00 -22.99
CA SER A 647 63.01 3.74 -22.52
C SER A 647 61.51 3.85 -22.19
N GLN A 648 60.73 2.83 -22.58
CA GLN A 648 59.26 2.80 -22.41
C GLN A 648 58.79 2.79 -20.94
N SER A 649 59.67 2.48 -20.00
CA SER A 649 59.41 2.61 -18.55
C SER A 649 59.17 4.06 -18.13
N ALA A 650 59.81 5.03 -18.79
CA ALA A 650 59.74 6.44 -18.39
C ALA A 650 58.39 7.09 -18.73
N SER A 651 57.75 6.73 -19.84
CA SER A 651 56.42 7.28 -20.19
C SER A 651 55.31 6.81 -19.25
N ARG A 652 55.43 5.59 -18.68
CA ARG A 652 54.48 5.07 -17.67
C ARG A 652 54.62 5.74 -16.30
N LEU A 653 55.80 6.27 -15.97
CA LEU A 653 56.00 7.06 -14.74
C LEU A 653 55.32 8.44 -14.87
N ALA A 654 55.40 9.07 -16.06
CA ALA A 654 54.71 10.35 -16.32
C ALA A 654 53.17 10.24 -16.28
N SER A 655 52.59 9.08 -16.65
CA SER A 655 51.15 8.85 -16.48
C SER A 655 50.74 8.58 -15.03
N ALA A 656 51.64 8.06 -14.19
CA ALA A 656 51.34 7.74 -12.79
C ALA A 656 51.32 8.99 -11.88
N SER A 657 52.14 10.01 -12.16
CA SER A 657 52.14 11.26 -11.39
C SER A 657 50.89 12.11 -11.62
N ALA A 658 50.30 12.08 -12.83
CA ALA A 658 49.08 12.80 -13.17
C ALA A 658 47.84 12.34 -12.36
N ILE A 659 47.83 11.08 -11.92
CA ILE A 659 46.72 10.46 -11.16
C ILE A 659 46.76 10.85 -9.66
N LEU A 660 47.85 11.45 -9.18
CA LEU A 660 48.03 11.87 -7.78
C LEU A 660 47.75 13.37 -7.55
N ALA A 661 47.18 14.07 -8.53
CA ALA A 661 46.89 15.50 -8.49
C ALA A 661 45.37 15.85 -8.55
N SER A 662 44.50 14.83 -8.44
CA SER A 662 43.03 14.94 -8.46
C SER A 662 42.40 14.48 -7.15
#